data_AF-A0A943G2E7-F1
#
_entry.id   AF-A0A943G2E7-F1
#
_cell.length_a   1.000
_cell.length_b   1.000
_cell.length_c   1.000
_cell.angle_alpha   90.00
_cell.angle_beta   90.00
_cell.angle_gamma   90.00
#
_symmetry.space_group_name_H-M   'P 1'
#
loop_
_entity.id
_entity.type
_entity.pdbx_description
1 polymer ?
#
loop_
_entity_poly.entity_id
_entity_poly.type
_entity_poly.pdbx_seq_one_letter_code
_entity_poly.pdbx_strand_id
1 'polypeptide(L)'
;MADVDSLLLQEGQIAIYDLDGEQTKDGLKALKDLKGYRKDEQRFQIRIGRNEMVNDRVSDDKSFSTPTFAIDEIIEVYASAPKSKEIKVDEVIFGYNGIDDNTAITARKGYRIPIHIKLTGRLFELRGYPMGEVNIDDYIIFENCPGREDMCSECDPCEDVDILAAILKTIERIKNQPIAGGGKVGDFVEIHPIHSCDELEKTPVETDMNFYCMEMCDTGDAYALAQLKAAYPGLDIKRVGRHLSTSKYQVMKEGGKPADYTQKLSSIMKGCEECPEGYTKVDGGLIYAVTLEDDGVDQSTVVESIKNAVSSTAEKTAAQDGGVGMYTVAVSKKLTKADIDAFVETNPTATVTFVAKTADMCSNPTVTTVNWEACGSCKISKEAYEITLPDDECGNSAKEELQAAFPYLTIEDYGTPGGCQHKFKTTVVTNMVCDECDKIFKDFFVSKAPESYRGRNWKRLGAVAGDQSIIADPLPKNCKCGILFRGIDYMISPSDCLIDRLTFQEGSVRIAVNGGYPDEQREAISTYFNPIHTEYKQHWAPRTHLGAELLDKEREQRMFFDFRKTHQELMERMFTNEETRLDLLAPYADYSVTLKPARYSNGFGRVIDDHITVHFHVPYGAHEGIQDLMDLLAASANIKPCKI
;
A
#
# COMPACT_ATOMS: atom_id res chain seq x y z
N MET A 1 18.71 -4.91 28.37
CA MET A 1 20.17 -4.85 28.66
C MET A 1 20.76 -6.24 28.60
N ALA A 2 21.96 -6.39 28.06
CA ALA A 2 22.69 -7.66 28.05
C ALA A 2 23.55 -7.81 29.32
N ASP A 3 23.68 -9.04 29.80
CA ASP A 3 24.54 -9.43 30.93
C ASP A 3 25.75 -10.22 30.41
N VAL A 4 26.47 -9.61 29.46
CA VAL A 4 27.61 -10.22 28.79
C VAL A 4 28.84 -9.32 28.94
N ASP A 5 30.01 -9.95 29.01
CA ASP A 5 31.27 -9.23 29.09
C ASP A 5 31.52 -8.42 27.82
N SER A 6 32.29 -7.33 27.94
CA SER A 6 32.33 -6.29 26.90
C SER A 6 32.83 -6.74 25.52
N LEU A 7 33.62 -7.82 25.43
CA LEU A 7 34.07 -8.36 24.14
C LEU A 7 33.06 -9.30 23.50
N LEU A 8 32.07 -9.79 24.26
CA LEU A 8 31.00 -10.68 23.79
C LEU A 8 29.72 -9.91 23.44
N LEU A 9 29.76 -8.58 23.51
CA LEU A 9 28.60 -7.72 23.24
C LEU A 9 28.27 -7.72 21.74
N GLN A 10 27.20 -8.41 21.38
CA GLN A 10 26.77 -8.56 19.98
C GLN A 10 26.01 -7.33 19.45
N GLU A 11 25.89 -7.22 18.12
CA GLU A 11 25.12 -6.15 17.48
C GLU A 11 23.69 -6.06 18.06
N GLY A 12 23.25 -4.85 18.39
CA GLY A 12 21.94 -4.58 19.00
C GLY A 12 21.85 -4.84 20.50
N GLN A 13 22.90 -5.39 21.13
CA GLN A 13 22.98 -5.52 22.59
C GLN A 13 23.59 -4.27 23.22
N ILE A 14 23.07 -3.89 24.38
CA ILE A 14 23.50 -2.72 25.16
C ILE A 14 23.77 -3.11 26.61
N ALA A 15 24.85 -2.56 27.18
CA ALA A 15 25.21 -2.76 28.57
C ALA A 15 26.00 -1.55 29.12
N ILE A 16 25.97 -1.40 30.44
CA ILE A 16 26.81 -0.43 31.16
C ILE A 16 28.03 -1.16 31.70
N TYR A 17 29.20 -0.55 31.54
CA TYR A 17 30.46 -1.08 32.03
C TYR A 17 31.16 -0.06 32.93
N ASP A 18 31.89 -0.59 33.91
CA ASP A 18 32.79 0.15 34.78
C ASP A 18 34.23 -0.13 34.36
N LEU A 19 34.95 0.92 33.94
CA LEU A 19 36.32 0.81 33.46
C LEU A 19 37.33 0.37 34.53
N ASP A 20 37.06 0.73 35.79
CA ASP A 20 37.90 0.40 36.94
C ASP A 20 37.38 -0.84 37.70
N GLY A 21 36.38 -1.52 37.11
CA GLY A 21 35.68 -2.65 37.68
C GLY A 21 36.36 -4.01 37.46
N GLU A 22 35.59 -5.07 37.70
CA GLU A 22 36.03 -6.45 37.50
C GLU A 22 36.29 -6.74 36.01
N GLN A 23 37.54 -7.10 35.67
CA GLN A 23 37.94 -7.56 34.34
C GLN A 23 37.96 -9.08 34.30
N THR A 24 37.23 -9.66 33.35
CA THR A 24 37.25 -11.08 33.04
C THR A 24 38.19 -11.34 31.86
N LYS A 25 38.34 -12.62 31.47
CA LYS A 25 39.06 -12.98 30.24
C LYS A 25 38.37 -12.46 28.97
N ASP A 26 37.07 -12.19 29.08
CA ASP A 26 36.20 -11.80 27.97
C ASP A 26 35.82 -10.30 28.02
N GLY A 27 36.55 -9.50 28.84
CA GLY A 27 36.46 -8.05 28.87
C GLY A 27 35.98 -7.48 30.22
N LEU A 28 35.34 -6.32 30.17
CA LEU A 28 34.72 -5.70 31.35
C LEU A 28 33.39 -6.39 31.63
N LYS A 29 33.09 -6.65 32.90
CA LYS A 29 31.82 -7.25 33.31
C LYS A 29 30.68 -6.23 33.24
N ALA A 30 29.54 -6.63 32.68
CA ALA A 30 28.35 -5.79 32.61
C ALA A 30 27.79 -5.51 34.02
N LEU A 31 27.35 -4.26 34.25
CA LEU A 31 26.73 -3.84 35.49
C LEU A 31 25.20 -4.00 35.41
N LYS A 32 24.63 -4.61 36.46
CA LYS A 32 23.17 -4.75 36.64
C LYS A 32 22.56 -3.64 37.50
N ASP A 33 23.37 -3.00 38.33
CA ASP A 33 23.00 -1.82 39.11
C ASP A 33 24.22 -0.93 39.35
N LEU A 34 23.95 0.33 39.73
CA LEU A 34 24.97 1.31 40.12
C LEU A 34 24.95 1.57 41.64
N LYS A 35 24.43 0.63 42.43
CA LYS A 35 24.29 0.82 43.89
C LYS A 35 25.64 0.64 44.58
N GLY A 36 25.98 1.58 45.46
CA GLY A 36 27.21 1.52 46.25
C GLY A 36 28.44 2.12 45.57
N TYR A 37 28.34 2.56 44.32
CA TYR A 37 29.39 3.32 43.66
C TYR A 37 29.36 4.80 44.06
N ARG A 38 30.54 5.42 44.03
CA ARG A 38 30.69 6.87 44.24
C ARG A 38 30.16 7.63 43.03
N LYS A 39 29.37 8.67 43.30
CA LYS A 39 28.67 9.41 42.24
C LYS A 39 29.54 10.40 41.47
N ASP A 40 30.69 10.75 42.05
CA ASP A 40 31.65 11.72 41.53
C ASP A 40 32.76 11.09 40.65
N GLU A 41 32.79 9.77 40.49
CA GLU A 41 33.83 9.06 39.74
C GLU A 41 33.45 8.85 38.26
N GLN A 42 34.27 9.40 37.34
CA GLN A 42 34.12 9.23 35.88
C GLN A 42 34.61 7.85 35.40
N ARG A 43 33.88 6.80 35.74
CA ARG A 43 34.29 5.39 35.47
C ARG A 43 33.31 4.61 34.59
N PHE A 44 32.13 5.16 34.30
CA PHE A 44 31.07 4.45 33.60
C PHE A 44 31.05 4.75 32.11
N GLN A 45 30.73 3.72 31.32
CA GLN A 45 30.45 3.82 29.88
C GLN A 45 29.22 3.00 29.52
N ILE A 46 28.37 3.55 28.67
CA ILE A 46 27.33 2.77 27.98
C ILE A 46 27.95 2.28 26.67
N ARG A 47 27.85 0.97 26.41
CA ARG A 47 28.36 0.37 25.17
C ARG A 47 27.25 -0.34 24.39
N ILE A 48 27.32 -0.24 23.08
CA ILE A 48 26.46 -0.94 22.12
C ILE A 48 27.34 -1.83 21.25
N GLY A 49 26.98 -3.10 21.14
CA GLY A 49 27.73 -4.06 20.33
C GLY A 49 27.66 -3.76 18.84
N ARG A 50 28.69 -4.19 18.12
CA ARG A 50 28.88 -3.96 16.68
C ARG A 50 29.21 -5.29 16.02
N ASN A 51 28.90 -5.43 14.73
CA ASN A 51 29.44 -6.52 13.93
C ASN A 51 30.95 -6.37 13.72
N GLU A 52 31.61 -7.52 13.54
CA GLU A 52 33.01 -7.59 13.12
C GLU A 52 33.19 -6.83 11.79
N MET A 53 34.19 -5.96 11.75
CA MET A 53 34.65 -5.28 10.55
C MET A 53 36.06 -5.72 10.21
N VAL A 54 36.53 -5.31 9.03
CA VAL A 54 37.94 -5.47 8.69
C VAL A 54 38.73 -4.42 9.47
N ASN A 55 39.54 -4.88 10.43
CA ASN A 55 40.45 -4.01 11.17
C ASN A 55 41.46 -3.35 10.21
N ASP A 56 41.55 -2.03 10.26
CA ASP A 56 42.52 -1.20 9.53
C ASP A 56 43.10 -0.14 10.49
N ARG A 57 44.08 0.64 10.06
CA ARG A 57 44.75 1.67 10.86
C ARG A 57 43.80 2.74 11.43
N VAL A 58 42.56 2.82 10.94
CA VAL A 58 41.54 3.80 11.31
C VAL A 58 40.23 3.14 11.77
N SER A 59 40.02 1.83 11.55
CA SER A 59 38.81 1.10 11.94
C SER A 59 39.16 -0.07 12.87
N ASP A 60 38.44 -0.15 13.98
CA ASP A 60 38.58 -1.18 15.01
C ASP A 60 37.20 -1.79 15.28
N ASP A 61 37.15 -3.07 15.63
CA ASP A 61 35.92 -3.82 15.94
C ASP A 61 35.33 -3.49 17.32
N LYS A 62 35.77 -2.38 17.92
CA LYS A 62 35.31 -1.95 19.23
C LYS A 62 33.84 -1.55 19.18
N SER A 63 33.11 -1.97 20.22
CA SER A 63 31.75 -1.53 20.51
C SER A 63 31.65 0.00 20.52
N PHE A 64 30.54 0.54 20.04
CA PHE A 64 30.25 1.96 20.21
C PHE A 64 30.12 2.26 21.69
N SER A 65 30.82 3.29 22.16
CA SER A 65 30.86 3.63 23.57
C SER A 65 30.65 5.12 23.78
N THR A 66 29.92 5.45 24.83
CA THR A 66 29.86 6.83 25.30
C THR A 66 31.21 7.27 25.87
N PRO A 67 31.49 8.57 25.93
CA PRO A 67 32.54 9.08 26.80
C PRO A 67 32.34 8.58 28.24
N THR A 68 33.43 8.51 28.99
CA THR A 68 33.38 8.19 30.41
C THR A 68 32.60 9.26 31.16
N PHE A 69 31.66 8.83 32.01
CA PHE A 69 30.84 9.73 32.80
C PHE A 69 30.75 9.28 34.25
N ALA A 70 30.46 10.23 35.14
CA ALA A 70 30.09 10.00 36.52
C ALA A 70 28.56 10.03 36.68
N ILE A 71 28.03 9.44 37.76
CA ILE A 71 26.57 9.38 37.98
C ILE A 71 25.97 10.78 38.16
N ASP A 72 26.70 11.69 38.82
CA ASP A 72 26.27 13.08 39.01
C ASP A 72 26.33 13.92 37.71
N GLU A 73 26.95 13.41 36.65
CA GLU A 73 27.01 14.09 35.34
C GLU A 73 25.80 13.77 34.44
N ILE A 74 24.89 12.89 34.89
CA ILE A 74 23.63 12.62 34.22
C ILE A 74 22.64 13.74 34.58
N ILE A 75 22.31 14.58 33.60
CA ILE A 75 21.43 15.74 33.81
C ILE A 75 19.98 15.37 33.59
N GLU A 76 19.71 14.68 32.48
CA GLU A 76 18.35 14.43 32.01
C GLU A 76 18.26 13.08 31.34
N VAL A 77 17.12 12.43 31.56
CA VAL A 77 16.68 11.27 30.81
C VAL A 77 15.30 11.60 30.23
N TYR A 78 15.15 11.42 28.92
CA TYR A 78 13.96 11.78 28.17
C TYR A 78 13.47 10.58 27.37
N ALA A 79 12.16 10.45 27.21
CA ALA A 79 11.54 9.46 26.35
C ALA A 79 10.39 10.08 25.56
N SER A 80 10.29 9.72 24.29
CA SER A 80 9.22 10.11 23.40
C SER A 80 8.73 8.90 22.61
N ALA A 81 7.41 8.82 22.47
CA ALA A 81 6.72 7.70 21.87
C ALA A 81 5.85 8.15 20.68
N PRO A 82 5.61 7.26 19.72
CA PRO A 82 4.71 7.54 18.60
C PRO A 82 3.29 7.81 19.10
N LYS A 83 2.72 8.95 18.67
CA LYS A 83 1.37 9.38 19.09
C LYS A 83 0.25 8.75 18.27
N SER A 84 0.55 8.29 17.06
CA SER A 84 -0.42 7.65 16.18
C SER A 84 0.26 6.57 15.33
N LYS A 85 -0.42 5.45 15.16
CA LYS A 85 0.04 4.30 14.36
C LYS A 85 -0.40 4.39 12.90
N GLU A 86 -1.40 5.21 12.60
CA GLU A 86 -2.01 5.34 11.28
C GLU A 86 -1.97 6.80 10.83
N ILE A 87 -1.92 7.03 9.52
CA ILE A 87 -2.08 8.38 8.99
C ILE A 87 -3.51 8.83 9.25
N LYS A 88 -3.66 10.09 9.68
CA LYS A 88 -4.97 10.74 9.71
C LYS A 88 -5.16 11.47 8.40
N VAL A 89 -6.30 11.25 7.74
CA VAL A 89 -6.71 11.98 6.53
C VAL A 89 -7.71 13.09 6.87
N ASP A 90 -7.83 14.08 5.98
CA ASP A 90 -8.87 15.10 6.08
C ASP A 90 -10.24 14.47 5.78
N GLU A 91 -11.21 14.68 6.68
CA GLU A 91 -12.61 14.36 6.48
C GLU A 91 -13.44 15.64 6.67
N VAL A 92 -14.10 16.09 5.60
CA VAL A 92 -14.86 17.35 5.55
C VAL A 92 -16.31 17.06 5.19
N ILE A 93 -17.23 17.55 6.02
CA ILE A 93 -18.67 17.48 5.80
C ILE A 93 -19.15 18.80 5.21
N PHE A 94 -19.95 18.71 4.15
CA PHE A 94 -20.63 19.83 3.51
C PHE A 94 -22.14 19.59 3.52
N GLY A 95 -22.89 20.42 4.25
CA GLY A 95 -24.33 20.27 4.46
C GLY A 95 -24.66 19.40 5.67
N TYR A 96 -25.64 18.49 5.51
CA TYR A 96 -26.12 17.65 6.61
C TYR A 96 -24.99 16.83 7.23
N ASN A 97 -24.83 16.92 8.55
CA ASN A 97 -23.80 16.19 9.29
C ASN A 97 -24.24 14.84 9.89
N GLY A 98 -25.49 14.42 9.63
CA GLY A 98 -26.02 13.18 10.18
C GLY A 98 -26.63 13.30 11.58
N ILE A 99 -26.52 14.46 12.24
CA ILE A 99 -26.97 14.66 13.62
C ILE A 99 -27.93 15.84 13.73
N ASP A 100 -27.55 17.01 13.21
CA ASP A 100 -28.34 18.24 13.30
C ASP A 100 -29.07 18.51 11.98
N ASP A 101 -30.39 18.41 12.02
CA ASP A 101 -31.30 18.69 10.92
C ASP A 101 -31.12 20.08 10.31
N ASN A 102 -30.70 21.07 11.11
CA ASN A 102 -30.52 22.45 10.64
C ASN A 102 -29.33 22.61 9.69
N THR A 103 -28.42 21.64 9.66
CA THR A 103 -27.25 21.64 8.77
C THR A 103 -27.59 21.13 7.36
N ALA A 104 -28.78 20.54 7.17
CA ALA A 104 -29.18 19.96 5.90
C ALA A 104 -29.29 20.99 4.77
N ILE A 105 -28.88 20.58 3.57
CA ILE A 105 -28.99 21.41 2.37
C ILE A 105 -30.48 21.56 2.04
N THR A 106 -30.93 22.80 1.84
CA THR A 106 -32.31 23.12 1.42
C THR A 106 -32.29 23.82 0.07
N ALA A 107 -33.17 23.40 -0.83
CA ALA A 107 -33.22 23.93 -2.20
C ALA A 107 -34.64 23.89 -2.78
N ARG A 108 -34.88 24.70 -3.81
CA ARG A 108 -36.12 24.73 -4.59
C ARG A 108 -35.83 24.52 -6.08
N LYS A 109 -36.86 24.30 -6.90
CA LYS A 109 -36.70 24.15 -8.34
C LYS A 109 -35.97 25.37 -8.94
N GLY A 110 -35.06 25.10 -9.87
CA GLY A 110 -34.23 26.11 -10.52
C GLY A 110 -33.09 26.70 -9.67
N TYR A 111 -32.90 26.26 -8.42
CA TYR A 111 -31.76 26.70 -7.61
C TYR A 111 -30.45 26.17 -8.19
N ARG A 112 -29.37 26.93 -7.99
CA ARG A 112 -28.01 26.52 -8.27
C ARG A 112 -27.17 26.89 -7.05
N ILE A 113 -26.58 25.89 -6.40
CA ILE A 113 -25.77 26.08 -5.20
C ILE A 113 -24.31 25.88 -5.59
N PRO A 114 -23.46 26.91 -5.59
CA PRO A 114 -22.04 26.73 -5.88
C PRO A 114 -21.34 25.97 -4.75
N ILE A 115 -20.41 25.11 -5.14
CA ILE A 115 -19.47 24.39 -4.29
C ILE A 115 -18.08 24.70 -4.83
N HIS A 116 -17.20 25.21 -3.97
CA HIS A 116 -15.78 25.34 -4.26
C HIS A 116 -15.01 24.35 -3.41
N ILE A 117 -14.20 23.53 -4.06
CA ILE A 117 -13.36 22.52 -3.45
C ILE A 117 -11.91 22.88 -3.77
N LYS A 118 -11.11 23.08 -2.73
CA LYS A 118 -9.68 23.26 -2.82
C LYS A 118 -8.99 22.01 -2.30
N LEU A 119 -8.29 21.33 -3.20
CA LEU A 119 -7.43 20.19 -2.89
C LEU A 119 -5.98 20.67 -2.82
N THR A 120 -5.28 20.31 -1.76
CA THR A 120 -3.86 20.66 -1.60
C THR A 120 -3.03 19.46 -1.17
N GLY A 121 -1.75 19.46 -1.54
CA GLY A 121 -0.81 18.43 -1.11
C GLY A 121 0.37 18.29 -2.07
N ARG A 122 1.46 17.68 -1.59
CA ARG A 122 2.67 17.48 -2.39
C ARG A 122 2.43 16.60 -3.62
N LEU A 123 1.44 15.71 -3.57
CA LEU A 123 1.03 14.91 -4.72
C LEU A 123 0.68 15.78 -5.93
N PHE A 124 0.01 16.92 -5.73
CA PHE A 124 -0.32 17.84 -6.80
C PHE A 124 0.88 18.67 -7.27
N GLU A 125 1.80 19.02 -6.36
CA GLU A 125 3.07 19.67 -6.73
C GLU A 125 3.89 18.77 -7.67
N LEU A 126 3.98 17.47 -7.37
CA LEU A 126 4.68 16.48 -8.18
C LEU A 126 4.03 16.29 -9.57
N ARG A 127 2.73 16.59 -9.70
CA ARG A 127 2.00 16.60 -10.98
C ARG A 127 2.08 17.93 -11.73
N GLY A 128 2.77 18.94 -11.17
CA GLY A 128 3.01 20.23 -11.82
C GLY A 128 1.99 21.32 -11.48
N TYR A 129 1.15 21.13 -10.48
CA TYR A 129 0.26 22.21 -10.01
C TYR A 129 1.05 23.28 -9.24
N PRO A 130 0.88 24.57 -9.57
CA PRO A 130 1.49 25.65 -8.81
C PRO A 130 1.08 25.58 -7.34
N MET A 131 2.06 25.62 -6.43
CA MET A 131 1.85 25.54 -4.97
C MET A 131 1.13 24.26 -4.50
N GLY A 132 0.97 23.26 -5.37
CA GLY A 132 0.30 22.01 -5.03
C GLY A 132 -1.20 22.15 -4.81
N GLU A 133 -1.83 23.14 -5.43
CA GLU A 133 -3.24 23.46 -5.23
C GLU A 133 -4.06 23.17 -6.48
N VAL A 134 -5.21 22.52 -6.29
CA VAL A 134 -6.24 22.30 -7.31
C VAL A 134 -7.54 22.91 -6.80
N ASN A 135 -8.08 23.87 -7.54
CA ASN A 135 -9.39 24.45 -7.25
C ASN A 135 -10.41 23.88 -8.22
N ILE A 136 -11.51 23.39 -7.68
CA ILE A 136 -12.63 22.77 -8.39
C ILE A 136 -13.88 23.57 -8.03
N ASP A 137 -14.45 24.22 -9.03
CA ASP A 137 -15.69 24.96 -8.90
C ASP A 137 -16.80 24.16 -9.60
N ASP A 138 -17.83 23.79 -8.85
CA ASP A 138 -18.99 23.07 -9.39
C ASP A 138 -20.29 23.56 -8.73
N TYR A 139 -21.44 23.10 -9.21
CA TYR A 139 -22.76 23.57 -8.78
C TYR A 139 -23.70 22.39 -8.49
N ILE A 140 -24.38 22.38 -7.35
CA ILE A 140 -25.58 21.54 -7.22
C ILE A 140 -26.68 22.18 -8.06
N ILE A 141 -27.11 21.48 -9.11
CA ILE A 141 -28.09 21.99 -10.08
C ILE A 141 -29.42 21.30 -9.84
N PHE A 142 -30.45 22.11 -9.59
CA PHE A 142 -31.83 21.64 -9.50
C PHE A 142 -32.56 21.95 -10.81
N GLU A 143 -33.38 21.01 -11.27
CA GLU A 143 -34.13 21.17 -12.52
C GLU A 143 -35.06 22.37 -12.44
N ASN A 144 -35.11 23.15 -13.53
CA ASN A 144 -35.92 24.37 -13.59
C ASN A 144 -37.24 24.10 -14.31
N CYS A 145 -38.31 24.78 -13.90
CA CYS A 145 -39.52 24.80 -14.69
C CYS A 145 -39.26 25.51 -16.04
N PRO A 146 -39.73 24.96 -17.17
CA PRO A 146 -39.56 25.59 -18.47
C PRO A 146 -40.21 26.98 -18.45
N GLY A 147 -39.45 28.03 -18.77
CA GLY A 147 -39.91 29.43 -18.74
C GLY A 147 -40.91 29.82 -19.83
N ARG A 148 -41.42 28.83 -20.58
CA ARG A 148 -42.45 29.01 -21.60
C ARG A 148 -43.59 28.08 -21.20
N GLU A 149 -44.77 28.65 -20.97
CA GLU A 149 -46.03 27.89 -20.82
C GLU A 149 -46.26 27.07 -22.10
N ASP A 150 -45.67 25.89 -22.20
CA ASP A 150 -46.33 24.84 -22.97
C ASP A 150 -47.61 24.52 -22.17
N MET A 151 -48.77 24.77 -22.77
CA MET A 151 -50.11 24.65 -22.18
C MET A 151 -50.47 23.21 -21.72
N CYS A 152 -49.49 22.32 -21.59
CA CYS A 152 -49.64 20.91 -21.26
C CYS A 152 -48.73 20.43 -20.11
N SER A 153 -47.95 21.31 -19.45
CA SER A 153 -47.17 20.92 -18.26
C SER A 153 -47.32 21.94 -17.13
N GLU A 154 -48.16 21.61 -16.14
CA GLU A 154 -48.18 22.31 -14.85
C GLU A 154 -46.87 21.97 -14.12
N CYS A 155 -45.92 22.91 -14.08
CA CYS A 155 -44.72 22.81 -13.27
C CYS A 155 -44.84 23.80 -12.11
N ASP A 156 -45.07 23.29 -10.90
CA ASP A 156 -45.09 24.13 -9.69
C ASP A 156 -43.64 24.45 -9.25
N PRO A 157 -43.22 25.72 -9.25
CA PRO A 157 -41.90 26.14 -8.77
C PRO A 157 -41.75 26.07 -7.23
N CYS A 158 -42.86 25.90 -6.50
CA CYS A 158 -42.89 25.75 -5.05
C CYS A 158 -42.89 24.28 -4.58
N GLU A 159 -42.92 23.32 -5.50
CA GLU A 159 -42.84 21.90 -5.18
C GLU A 159 -41.46 21.54 -4.61
N ASP A 160 -41.44 20.66 -3.61
CA ASP A 160 -40.21 20.14 -3.03
C ASP A 160 -39.41 19.38 -4.08
N VAL A 161 -38.08 19.57 -4.04
CA VAL A 161 -37.17 18.93 -5.00
C VAL A 161 -36.50 17.74 -4.34
N ASP A 162 -36.27 16.69 -5.13
CA ASP A 162 -35.40 15.60 -4.71
C ASP A 162 -33.94 16.08 -4.64
N ILE A 163 -33.52 16.39 -3.41
CA ILE A 163 -32.17 16.88 -3.09
C ILE A 163 -31.13 15.77 -3.28
N LEU A 164 -31.49 14.52 -3.01
CA LEU A 164 -30.57 13.40 -3.06
C LEU A 164 -30.12 13.12 -4.49
N ALA A 165 -31.05 13.06 -5.44
CA ALA A 165 -30.72 12.86 -6.85
C ALA A 165 -29.81 13.96 -7.41
N ALA A 166 -30.00 15.22 -7.00
CA ALA A 166 -29.16 16.34 -7.40
C ALA A 166 -27.73 16.22 -6.82
N ILE A 167 -27.61 15.79 -5.57
CA ILE A 167 -26.31 15.55 -4.92
C ILE A 167 -25.56 14.41 -5.58
N LEU A 168 -26.20 13.27 -5.84
CA LEU A 168 -25.55 12.12 -6.48
C LEU A 168 -25.00 12.48 -7.87
N LYS A 169 -25.78 13.21 -8.68
CA LYS A 169 -25.31 13.73 -9.99
C LYS A 169 -24.12 14.68 -9.84
N THR A 170 -24.12 15.50 -8.79
CA THR A 170 -23.02 16.43 -8.51
C THR A 170 -21.76 15.67 -8.07
N ILE A 171 -21.90 14.67 -7.20
CA ILE A 171 -20.80 13.78 -6.78
C ILE A 171 -20.18 13.09 -7.99
N GLU A 172 -20.99 12.51 -8.88
CA GLU A 172 -20.50 11.84 -10.09
C GLU A 172 -19.75 12.80 -11.02
N ARG A 173 -20.27 14.04 -11.17
CA ARG A 173 -19.61 15.06 -11.98
C ARG A 173 -18.26 15.45 -11.39
N ILE A 174 -18.20 15.72 -10.08
CA ILE A 174 -16.95 16.05 -9.39
C ILE A 174 -15.95 14.90 -9.51
N LYS A 175 -16.35 13.66 -9.19
CA LYS A 175 -15.49 12.46 -9.29
C LYS A 175 -14.88 12.30 -10.68
N ASN A 176 -15.61 12.64 -11.74
CA ASN A 176 -15.18 12.49 -13.12
C ASN A 176 -14.38 13.66 -13.69
N GLN A 177 -14.21 14.77 -12.95
CA GLN A 177 -13.42 15.90 -13.44
C GLN A 177 -11.96 15.47 -13.64
N PRO A 178 -11.36 15.76 -14.81
CA PRO A 178 -9.98 15.40 -15.10
C PRO A 178 -9.00 16.29 -14.34
N ILE A 179 -7.90 15.70 -13.86
CA ILE A 179 -6.79 16.41 -13.22
C ILE A 179 -5.58 16.44 -14.17
N ALA A 180 -4.92 17.59 -14.24
CA ALA A 180 -3.71 17.77 -15.02
C ALA A 180 -2.60 16.85 -14.52
N GLY A 181 -1.85 16.24 -15.44
CA GLY A 181 -0.90 15.18 -15.12
C GLY A 181 -1.54 13.78 -15.01
N GLY A 182 -2.84 13.65 -15.31
CA GLY A 182 -3.54 12.36 -15.44
C GLY A 182 -4.30 11.94 -14.17
N GLY A 183 -5.38 11.17 -14.38
CA GLY A 183 -6.33 10.77 -13.35
C GLY A 183 -7.57 11.66 -13.29
N LYS A 184 -8.47 11.33 -12.37
CA LYS A 184 -9.70 12.06 -12.08
C LYS A 184 -9.75 12.43 -10.60
N VAL A 185 -10.59 13.39 -10.20
CA VAL A 185 -10.75 13.78 -8.78
C VAL A 185 -11.06 12.59 -7.87
N GLY A 186 -11.88 11.65 -8.35
CA GLY A 186 -12.22 10.43 -7.61
C GLY A 186 -11.04 9.49 -7.32
N ASP A 187 -9.90 9.66 -7.99
CA ASP A 187 -8.68 8.90 -7.71
C ASP A 187 -7.89 9.46 -6.51
N PHE A 188 -8.28 10.65 -6.01
CA PHE A 188 -7.56 11.40 -4.97
C PHE A 188 -8.44 11.76 -3.77
N VAL A 189 -9.75 11.78 -3.95
CA VAL A 189 -10.74 12.11 -2.93
C VAL A 189 -11.91 11.14 -3.03
N GLU A 190 -12.21 10.50 -1.91
CA GLU A 190 -13.42 9.74 -1.71
C GLU A 190 -14.57 10.71 -1.40
N ILE A 191 -15.68 10.59 -2.12
CA ILE A 191 -16.83 11.47 -1.98
C ILE A 191 -18.06 10.61 -1.76
N HIS A 192 -18.66 10.73 -0.57
CA HIS A 192 -19.81 9.95 -0.14
C HIS A 192 -21.00 10.86 0.14
N PRO A 193 -22.22 10.48 -0.27
CA PRO A 193 -23.42 11.18 0.16
C PRO A 193 -23.70 10.90 1.65
N ILE A 194 -24.10 11.92 2.38
CA ILE A 194 -24.66 11.78 3.74
C ILE A 194 -26.16 11.95 3.58
N HIS A 195 -26.94 10.96 4.00
CA HIS A 195 -28.40 11.03 3.86
C HIS A 195 -29.14 10.45 5.05
N SER A 196 -30.30 11.04 5.33
CA SER A 196 -31.31 10.50 6.23
C SER A 196 -32.66 10.73 5.57
N CYS A 197 -33.35 9.64 5.25
CA CYS A 197 -34.57 9.64 4.47
C CYS A 197 -35.64 8.74 5.08
N ASP A 198 -36.86 8.89 4.61
CA ASP A 198 -37.96 8.00 4.95
C ASP A 198 -37.70 6.58 4.40
N GLU A 199 -38.26 5.55 5.06
CA GLU A 199 -38.12 4.17 4.61
C GLU A 199 -38.75 3.96 3.22
N LEU A 200 -38.02 3.28 2.34
CA LEU A 200 -38.50 2.89 1.02
C LEU A 200 -39.61 1.82 1.13
N GLU A 201 -40.69 1.97 0.36
CA GLU A 201 -41.74 0.94 0.25
C GLU A 201 -41.24 -0.39 -0.35
N LYS A 202 -40.18 -0.34 -1.16
CA LYS A 202 -39.48 -1.52 -1.72
C LYS A 202 -37.97 -1.28 -1.75
N THR A 203 -37.20 -2.24 -1.25
CA THR A 203 -35.74 -2.19 -1.28
C THR A 203 -35.16 -3.01 -2.45
N PRO A 204 -34.07 -2.55 -3.07
CA PRO A 204 -33.32 -3.35 -4.06
C PRO A 204 -32.83 -4.66 -3.47
N VAL A 205 -32.63 -5.68 -4.31
CA VAL A 205 -31.91 -6.90 -3.88
C VAL A 205 -30.45 -6.56 -3.69
N GLU A 206 -29.95 -6.79 -2.49
CA GLU A 206 -28.52 -6.74 -2.17
C GLU A 206 -27.95 -8.16 -2.22
N THR A 207 -26.80 -8.33 -2.85
CA THR A 207 -26.02 -9.58 -2.86
C THR A 207 -24.66 -9.32 -2.22
N ASP A 208 -24.22 -10.24 -1.35
CA ASP A 208 -22.95 -10.10 -0.63
C ASP A 208 -21.77 -10.53 -1.51
N MET A 209 -20.77 -9.64 -1.63
CA MET A 209 -19.47 -9.86 -2.26
C MET A 209 -18.40 -9.92 -1.18
N ASN A 210 -17.75 -11.07 -1.05
CA ASN A 210 -16.75 -11.31 -0.02
C ASN A 210 -15.34 -11.06 -0.56
N PHE A 211 -14.53 -10.37 0.24
CA PHE A 211 -13.09 -10.24 0.04
C PHE A 211 -12.38 -11.33 0.82
N TYR A 212 -11.60 -12.11 0.09
CA TYR A 212 -10.73 -13.10 0.68
C TYR A 212 -9.28 -12.65 0.54
N CYS A 213 -8.55 -12.66 1.65
CA CYS A 213 -7.14 -12.32 1.70
C CYS A 213 -6.31 -13.58 1.99
N MET A 214 -5.10 -13.62 1.47
CA MET A 214 -4.15 -14.71 1.68
C MET A 214 -2.75 -14.11 1.85
N GLU A 215 -2.05 -14.53 2.89
CA GLU A 215 -0.66 -14.13 3.15
C GLU A 215 0.26 -15.31 2.88
N MET A 216 1.17 -15.16 1.92
CA MET A 216 2.10 -16.22 1.52
C MET A 216 3.53 -15.70 1.42
N CYS A 217 4.49 -16.55 1.76
CA CYS A 217 5.91 -16.21 1.69
C CYS A 217 6.42 -16.41 0.26
N ASP A 218 6.71 -15.36 -0.51
CA ASP A 218 7.10 -15.46 -1.93
C ASP A 218 8.15 -14.42 -2.37
N THR A 219 8.59 -14.52 -3.63
CA THR A 219 9.56 -13.60 -4.23
C THR A 219 8.98 -12.20 -4.45
N GLY A 220 7.66 -12.06 -4.44
CA GLY A 220 6.91 -10.83 -4.66
C GLY A 220 7.19 -10.17 -6.02
N ASP A 221 7.60 -10.94 -7.02
CA ASP A 221 7.74 -10.49 -8.41
C ASP A 221 6.41 -10.68 -9.18
N ALA A 222 6.39 -10.27 -10.46
CA ALA A 222 5.22 -10.46 -11.32
C ALA A 222 4.97 -11.94 -11.63
N TYR A 223 6.00 -12.79 -11.50
CA TYR A 223 5.92 -14.22 -11.76
C TYR A 223 5.18 -14.95 -10.65
N ALA A 224 5.40 -14.62 -9.38
CA ALA A 224 4.66 -15.14 -8.23
C ALA A 224 3.16 -14.80 -8.33
N LEU A 225 2.82 -13.56 -8.71
CA LEU A 225 1.43 -13.17 -8.96
C LEU A 225 0.84 -13.95 -10.16
N ALA A 226 1.61 -14.16 -11.22
CA ALA A 226 1.16 -14.92 -12.39
C ALA A 226 0.91 -16.40 -12.07
N GLN A 227 1.77 -17.03 -11.26
CA GLN A 227 1.58 -18.40 -10.79
C GLN A 227 0.32 -18.54 -9.93
N LEU A 228 0.07 -17.57 -9.04
CA LEU A 228 -1.14 -17.55 -8.24
C LEU A 228 -2.39 -17.37 -9.12
N LYS A 229 -2.36 -16.44 -10.09
CA LYS A 229 -3.44 -16.26 -11.07
C LYS A 229 -3.68 -17.51 -11.92
N ALA A 230 -2.62 -18.24 -12.28
CA ALA A 230 -2.72 -19.49 -13.02
C ALA A 230 -3.41 -20.60 -12.22
N ALA A 231 -3.24 -20.63 -10.89
CA ALA A 231 -3.92 -21.59 -10.02
C ALA A 231 -5.43 -21.32 -9.87
N TYR A 232 -5.87 -20.08 -10.13
CA TYR A 232 -7.27 -19.68 -10.02
C TYR A 232 -7.76 -18.97 -11.31
N PRO A 233 -7.94 -19.71 -12.42
CA PRO A 233 -8.40 -19.12 -13.67
C PRO A 233 -9.78 -18.49 -13.50
N GLY A 234 -9.90 -17.22 -13.89
CA GLY A 234 -11.16 -16.44 -13.84
C GLY A 234 -11.36 -15.59 -12.58
N LEU A 235 -10.45 -15.66 -11.59
CA LEU A 235 -10.47 -14.74 -10.44
C LEU A 235 -9.49 -13.57 -10.65
N ASP A 236 -9.95 -12.34 -10.40
CA ASP A 236 -9.07 -11.17 -10.40
C ASP A 236 -8.34 -11.05 -9.06
N ILE A 237 -7.16 -11.68 -8.98
CA ILE A 237 -6.30 -11.65 -7.79
C ILE A 237 -5.35 -10.45 -7.87
N LYS A 238 -5.33 -9.62 -6.83
CA LYS A 238 -4.44 -8.47 -6.71
C LYS A 238 -3.54 -8.62 -5.50
N ARG A 239 -2.28 -8.18 -5.62
CA ARG A 239 -1.39 -8.04 -4.46
C ARG A 239 -1.67 -6.68 -3.82
N VAL A 240 -2.09 -6.69 -2.56
CA VAL A 240 -2.48 -5.48 -1.81
C VAL A 240 -1.37 -4.97 -0.90
N GLY A 241 -0.40 -5.81 -0.57
CA GLY A 241 0.73 -5.41 0.24
C GLY A 241 1.85 -6.44 0.23
N ARG A 242 3.02 -6.03 0.69
CA ARG A 242 4.15 -6.90 0.95
C ARG A 242 4.87 -6.40 2.20
N HIS A 243 5.14 -7.32 3.11
CA HIS A 243 5.97 -7.07 4.29
C HIS A 243 7.11 -8.10 4.28
N LEU A 244 8.34 -7.63 4.05
CA LEU A 244 9.52 -8.48 3.89
C LEU A 244 9.32 -9.56 2.80
N SER A 245 9.41 -10.84 3.17
CA SER A 245 9.21 -12.00 2.28
C SER A 245 7.75 -12.46 2.16
N THR A 246 6.80 -11.80 2.84
CA THR A 246 5.38 -12.19 2.81
C THR A 246 4.58 -11.22 1.95
N SER A 247 3.96 -11.73 0.90
CA SER A 247 3.02 -10.99 0.04
C SER A 247 1.58 -11.26 0.50
N LYS A 248 0.79 -10.19 0.56
CA LYS A 248 -0.65 -10.24 0.84
C LYS A 248 -1.43 -10.10 -0.46
N TYR A 249 -2.18 -11.15 -0.80
CA TYR A 249 -3.05 -11.20 -1.96
C TYR A 249 -4.50 -11.05 -1.53
N GLN A 250 -5.30 -10.43 -2.38
CA GLN A 250 -6.74 -10.25 -2.19
C GLN A 250 -7.48 -10.68 -3.45
N VAL A 251 -8.60 -11.37 -3.25
CA VAL A 251 -9.52 -11.78 -4.30
C VAL A 251 -10.95 -11.44 -3.90
N MET A 252 -11.74 -11.03 -4.87
CA MET A 252 -13.15 -10.71 -4.70
C MET A 252 -14.01 -11.82 -5.31
N LYS A 253 -14.96 -12.35 -4.55
CA LYS A 253 -15.81 -13.46 -5.00
C LYS A 253 -17.20 -13.45 -4.34
N GLU A 254 -18.22 -13.81 -5.11
CA GLU A 254 -19.56 -14.09 -4.60
C GLU A 254 -19.60 -15.45 -3.89
N GLY A 255 -20.24 -15.53 -2.73
CA GLY A 255 -20.38 -16.77 -1.97
C GLY A 255 -19.12 -17.14 -1.17
N GLY A 256 -18.82 -18.45 -1.06
CA GLY A 256 -17.80 -18.99 -0.14
C GLY A 256 -16.35 -18.90 -0.63
N LYS A 257 -15.40 -19.07 0.32
CA LYS A 257 -13.96 -18.91 0.10
C LYS A 257 -13.42 -19.74 -1.08
N PRO A 258 -12.39 -19.26 -1.80
CA PRO A 258 -11.67 -20.09 -2.77
C PRO A 258 -11.05 -21.33 -2.10
N ALA A 259 -10.73 -22.35 -2.91
CA ALA A 259 -9.95 -23.48 -2.43
C ALA A 259 -8.58 -23.01 -1.95
N ASP A 260 -8.01 -23.66 -0.93
CA ASP A 260 -6.73 -23.26 -0.35
C ASP A 260 -5.60 -23.41 -1.38
N TYR A 261 -4.61 -22.50 -1.34
CA TYR A 261 -3.53 -22.44 -2.31
C TYR A 261 -2.39 -23.36 -1.89
N THR A 262 -1.93 -24.19 -2.82
CA THR A 262 -0.84 -25.13 -2.58
C THR A 262 0.45 -24.53 -3.10
N GLN A 263 1.24 -23.92 -2.21
CA GLN A 263 2.50 -23.28 -2.57
C GLN A 263 3.65 -24.30 -2.63
N LYS A 264 4.46 -24.22 -3.70
CA LYS A 264 5.76 -24.88 -3.77
C LYS A 264 6.84 -23.83 -3.47
N LEU A 265 7.44 -23.89 -2.29
CA LEU A 265 8.56 -23.02 -1.94
C LEU A 265 9.82 -23.51 -2.64
N SER A 266 10.24 -22.82 -3.71
CA SER A 266 11.57 -23.00 -4.30
C SER A 266 12.62 -22.27 -3.45
N SER A 267 12.88 -22.75 -2.23
CA SER A 267 13.97 -22.20 -1.41
C SER A 267 15.28 -22.86 -1.82
N ILE A 268 16.15 -22.09 -2.48
CA ILE A 268 17.52 -22.49 -2.85
C ILE A 268 18.47 -21.90 -1.79
N MET A 269 18.98 -22.74 -0.89
CA MET A 269 20.09 -22.38 0.01
C MET A 269 21.43 -22.72 -0.65
N LYS A 270 22.40 -21.81 -0.54
CA LYS A 270 23.78 -21.96 -1.04
C LYS A 270 24.71 -22.19 0.15
N GLY A 271 25.53 -23.26 0.13
CA GLY A 271 26.73 -23.33 0.97
C GLY A 271 26.77 -24.34 2.13
N CYS A 272 26.03 -25.45 2.10
CA CYS A 272 26.20 -26.53 3.08
C CYS A 272 26.70 -27.82 2.41
N GLU A 273 27.73 -28.47 2.95
CA GLU A 273 28.28 -29.75 2.44
C GLU A 273 27.29 -30.92 2.59
N GLU A 274 26.31 -30.81 3.50
CA GLU A 274 25.18 -31.72 3.62
C GLU A 274 23.86 -30.92 3.74
N CYS A 275 22.82 -31.35 3.03
CA CYS A 275 21.50 -30.74 3.11
C CYS A 275 20.84 -31.08 4.47
N PRO A 276 20.21 -30.11 5.17
CA PRO A 276 19.46 -30.39 6.38
C PRO A 276 18.33 -31.41 6.15
N GLU A 277 17.92 -32.13 7.21
CA GLU A 277 16.78 -33.04 7.16
C GLU A 277 15.53 -32.35 6.57
N GLY A 278 14.94 -32.96 5.53
CA GLY A 278 13.79 -32.41 4.80
C GLY A 278 14.12 -31.72 3.47
N TYR A 279 15.39 -31.60 3.08
CA TYR A 279 15.81 -31.04 1.78
C TYR A 279 16.42 -32.13 0.87
N THR A 280 16.14 -32.07 -0.43
CA THR A 280 16.75 -32.97 -1.42
C THR A 280 17.94 -32.28 -2.09
N LYS A 281 19.08 -32.98 -2.16
CA LYS A 281 20.28 -32.50 -2.84
C LYS A 281 20.06 -32.52 -4.36
N VAL A 282 20.30 -31.39 -4.99
CA VAL A 282 20.48 -31.24 -6.44
C VAL A 282 21.97 -31.08 -6.67
N ASP A 283 22.60 -32.07 -7.31
CA ASP A 283 24.03 -32.02 -7.62
C ASP A 283 24.35 -30.85 -8.57
N GLY A 284 25.33 -30.04 -8.20
CA GLY A 284 25.79 -28.88 -8.97
C GLY A 284 26.57 -29.33 -10.20
N GLY A 285 26.25 -28.74 -11.36
CA GLY A 285 26.82 -29.10 -12.65
C GLY A 285 27.43 -27.92 -13.40
N LEU A 286 28.04 -28.22 -14.53
CA LEU A 286 28.41 -27.22 -15.53
C LEU A 286 27.20 -27.01 -16.43
N ILE A 287 26.65 -25.79 -16.46
CA ILE A 287 25.46 -25.48 -17.27
C ILE A 287 25.92 -25.13 -18.68
N TYR A 288 25.33 -25.81 -19.67
CA TYR A 288 25.48 -25.51 -21.09
C TYR A 288 24.13 -25.06 -21.66
N ALA A 289 24.17 -24.04 -22.51
CA ALA A 289 23.06 -23.63 -23.33
C ALA A 289 23.18 -24.34 -24.68
N VAL A 290 22.13 -25.04 -25.09
CA VAL A 290 22.02 -25.71 -26.38
C VAL A 290 20.91 -25.00 -27.15
N THR A 291 21.21 -24.46 -28.32
CA THR A 291 20.16 -24.02 -29.25
C THR A 291 20.01 -25.04 -30.35
N LEU A 292 18.79 -25.36 -30.75
CA LEU A 292 18.47 -26.28 -31.85
C LEU A 292 17.15 -25.87 -32.50
N GLU A 293 17.00 -26.12 -33.80
CA GLU A 293 15.72 -25.91 -34.50
C GLU A 293 14.68 -26.91 -33.99
N ASP A 294 13.60 -26.39 -33.40
CA ASP A 294 12.58 -27.21 -32.73
C ASP A 294 11.14 -26.95 -33.18
N ASP A 295 10.91 -25.92 -34.00
CA ASP A 295 9.61 -25.54 -34.57
C ASP A 295 8.45 -25.55 -33.55
N GLY A 296 8.74 -25.23 -32.28
CA GLY A 296 7.74 -25.18 -31.22
C GLY A 296 7.58 -26.47 -30.42
N VAL A 297 8.17 -27.60 -30.85
CA VAL A 297 8.14 -28.87 -30.14
C VAL A 297 9.25 -28.92 -29.09
N ASP A 298 9.00 -29.50 -27.92
CA ASP A 298 10.01 -29.65 -26.87
C ASP A 298 10.94 -30.84 -27.18
N GLN A 299 12.22 -30.56 -27.37
CA GLN A 299 13.27 -31.53 -27.67
C GLN A 299 14.23 -31.74 -26.46
N SER A 300 13.79 -31.46 -25.24
CA SER A 300 14.61 -31.58 -24.03
C SER A 300 15.23 -32.98 -23.87
N THR A 301 14.53 -34.05 -24.28
CA THR A 301 15.06 -35.43 -24.28
C THR A 301 16.22 -35.65 -25.25
N VAL A 302 16.26 -34.92 -26.37
CA VAL A 302 17.38 -34.94 -27.32
C VAL A 302 18.57 -34.19 -26.72
N VAL A 303 18.33 -33.06 -26.06
CA VAL A 303 19.38 -32.30 -25.36
C VAL A 303 19.99 -33.10 -24.21
N GLU A 304 19.21 -33.93 -23.52
CA GLU A 304 19.71 -34.85 -22.49
C GLU A 304 20.61 -35.98 -23.01
N SER A 305 20.65 -36.21 -24.32
CA SER A 305 21.59 -37.19 -24.90
C SER A 305 23.03 -36.68 -24.94
N ILE A 306 23.29 -35.40 -24.62
CA ILE A 306 24.64 -34.86 -24.54
C ILE A 306 25.44 -35.56 -23.45
N LYS A 307 26.70 -35.87 -23.74
CA LYS A 307 27.52 -36.71 -22.87
C LYS A 307 27.72 -36.08 -21.50
N ASN A 308 27.57 -36.87 -20.44
CA ASN A 308 27.63 -36.44 -19.03
C ASN A 308 26.46 -35.53 -18.59
N ALA A 309 25.39 -35.39 -19.38
CA ALA A 309 24.16 -34.74 -18.92
C ALA A 309 23.60 -35.41 -17.67
N VAL A 310 23.13 -34.59 -16.75
CA VAL A 310 22.35 -35.04 -15.60
C VAL A 310 20.91 -35.21 -16.07
N SER A 311 20.34 -36.38 -15.86
CA SER A 311 18.97 -36.69 -16.27
C SER A 311 17.96 -35.71 -15.64
N SER A 312 16.95 -35.29 -16.41
CA SER A 312 15.89 -34.38 -15.98
C SER A 312 16.38 -32.96 -15.68
N THR A 313 17.48 -32.51 -16.31
CA THR A 313 18.01 -31.15 -16.15
C THR A 313 17.97 -30.32 -17.43
N ALA A 314 17.55 -30.89 -18.56
CA ALA A 314 17.33 -30.12 -19.77
C ALA A 314 15.97 -29.41 -19.68
N GLU A 315 16.01 -28.08 -19.69
CA GLU A 315 14.82 -27.24 -19.63
C GLU A 315 14.78 -26.29 -20.83
N LYS A 316 13.63 -26.20 -21.49
CA LYS A 316 13.40 -25.27 -22.60
C LYS A 316 13.09 -23.88 -22.07
N THR A 317 13.82 -22.86 -22.54
CA THR A 317 13.56 -21.46 -22.18
C THR A 317 12.35 -20.94 -22.96
N ALA A 318 11.52 -20.10 -22.34
CA ALA A 318 10.27 -19.60 -22.93
C ALA A 318 10.46 -18.65 -24.14
N ALA A 319 11.68 -18.22 -24.44
CA ALA A 319 11.98 -17.35 -25.58
C ALA A 319 12.33 -18.18 -26.83
N GLN A 320 11.67 -17.90 -27.96
CA GLN A 320 11.98 -18.46 -29.28
C GLN A 320 12.30 -17.33 -30.25
N ASP A 321 13.28 -17.56 -31.12
CA ASP A 321 13.55 -16.71 -32.28
C ASP A 321 13.52 -17.58 -33.55
N GLY A 322 12.54 -17.35 -34.42
CA GLY A 322 12.48 -17.96 -35.75
C GLY A 322 12.44 -19.50 -35.84
N GLY A 323 11.85 -20.22 -34.87
CA GLY A 323 11.77 -21.69 -34.87
C GLY A 323 12.94 -22.41 -34.20
N VAL A 324 13.92 -21.65 -33.68
CA VAL A 324 15.03 -22.17 -32.87
C VAL A 324 14.68 -22.10 -31.38
N GLY A 325 14.73 -23.25 -30.71
CA GLY A 325 14.58 -23.37 -29.26
C GLY A 325 15.90 -23.23 -28.53
N MET A 326 15.87 -22.55 -27.38
CA MET A 326 17.00 -22.45 -26.46
C MET A 326 16.77 -23.34 -25.24
N TYR A 327 17.71 -24.23 -24.97
CA TYR A 327 17.67 -25.20 -23.89
C TYR A 327 18.85 -24.97 -22.95
N THR A 328 18.65 -25.18 -21.65
CA THR A 328 19.74 -25.24 -20.67
C THR A 328 19.83 -26.64 -20.09
N VAL A 329 21.03 -27.21 -20.03
CA VAL A 329 21.28 -28.55 -19.48
C VAL A 329 22.47 -28.53 -18.53
N ALA A 330 22.37 -29.25 -17.41
CA ALA A 330 23.49 -29.43 -16.49
C ALA A 330 24.27 -30.70 -16.87
N VAL A 331 25.60 -30.58 -16.99
CA VAL A 331 26.49 -31.72 -17.18
C VAL A 331 27.43 -31.91 -15.98
N SER A 332 27.66 -33.16 -15.62
CA SER A 332 28.48 -33.55 -14.45
C SER A 332 29.99 -33.36 -14.66
N LYS A 333 30.46 -33.27 -15.91
CA LYS A 333 31.87 -33.02 -16.28
C LYS A 333 31.96 -32.12 -17.50
N LYS A 334 33.04 -31.31 -17.58
CA LYS A 334 33.25 -30.37 -18.68
C LYS A 334 33.31 -31.11 -20.01
N LEU A 335 32.49 -30.69 -20.98
CA LEU A 335 32.51 -31.23 -22.33
C LEU A 335 33.84 -30.89 -22.99
N THR A 336 34.47 -31.90 -23.61
CA THR A 336 35.60 -31.65 -24.50
C THR A 336 35.08 -31.25 -25.88
N LYS A 337 35.95 -30.66 -26.72
CA LYS A 337 35.57 -30.29 -28.08
C LYS A 337 35.05 -31.49 -28.90
N ALA A 338 35.64 -32.67 -28.70
CA ALA A 338 35.19 -33.91 -29.32
C ALA A 338 33.78 -34.35 -28.88
N ASP A 339 33.38 -34.06 -27.63
CA ASP A 339 32.04 -34.39 -27.13
C ASP A 339 30.97 -33.44 -27.69
N ILE A 340 31.33 -32.17 -27.90
CA ILE A 340 30.45 -31.19 -28.58
C ILE A 340 30.32 -31.55 -30.06
N ASP A 341 31.43 -31.84 -30.73
CA ASP A 341 31.44 -32.17 -32.15
C ASP A 341 30.61 -33.44 -32.43
N ALA A 342 30.67 -34.46 -31.57
CA ALA A 342 29.84 -35.67 -31.70
C ALA A 342 28.33 -35.41 -31.53
N PHE A 343 27.95 -34.47 -30.64
CA PHE A 343 26.56 -34.08 -30.45
C PHE A 343 26.03 -33.27 -31.63
N VAL A 344 26.84 -32.35 -32.18
CA VAL A 344 26.53 -31.56 -33.37
C VAL A 344 26.49 -32.42 -34.63
N GLU A 345 27.31 -33.48 -34.73
CA GLU A 345 27.26 -34.44 -35.84
C GLU A 345 25.93 -35.21 -35.88
N THR A 346 25.36 -35.51 -34.70
CA THR A 346 24.05 -36.18 -34.59
C THR A 346 22.89 -35.18 -34.73
N ASN A 347 23.10 -33.92 -34.36
CA ASN A 347 22.11 -32.84 -34.39
C ASN A 347 22.71 -31.60 -35.09
N PRO A 348 22.69 -31.53 -36.44
CA PRO A 348 23.46 -30.56 -37.21
C PRO A 348 23.03 -29.09 -37.04
N THR A 349 21.83 -28.84 -36.50
CA THR A 349 21.33 -27.50 -36.18
C THR A 349 21.66 -27.07 -34.75
N ALA A 350 22.30 -27.93 -33.96
CA ALA A 350 22.59 -27.65 -32.56
C ALA A 350 23.84 -26.77 -32.38
N THR A 351 23.76 -25.73 -31.55
CA THR A 351 24.94 -25.03 -31.05
C THR A 351 25.01 -25.13 -29.53
N VAL A 352 26.17 -25.56 -29.01
CA VAL A 352 26.39 -25.82 -27.58
C VAL A 352 27.37 -24.79 -27.02
N THR A 353 26.93 -24.01 -26.03
CA THR A 353 27.71 -22.95 -25.39
C THR A 353 27.81 -23.18 -23.89
N PHE A 354 29.00 -22.97 -23.32
CA PHE A 354 29.18 -23.05 -21.88
C PHE A 354 28.68 -21.76 -21.22
N VAL A 355 27.81 -21.87 -20.21
CA VAL A 355 27.17 -20.72 -19.57
C VAL A 355 27.82 -20.43 -18.22
N ALA A 356 27.81 -21.39 -17.30
CA ALA A 356 28.29 -21.19 -15.93
C ALA A 356 28.62 -22.50 -15.21
N LYS A 357 29.32 -22.41 -14.08
CA LYS A 357 29.49 -23.50 -13.10
C LYS A 357 28.60 -23.20 -11.88
N THR A 358 27.74 -24.14 -11.50
CA THR A 358 26.97 -24.05 -10.24
C THR A 358 27.51 -25.04 -9.22
N ALA A 359 27.43 -24.69 -7.93
CA ALA A 359 27.73 -25.59 -6.82
C ALA A 359 26.46 -26.38 -6.42
N ASP A 360 26.62 -27.48 -5.69
CA ASP A 360 25.52 -28.30 -5.17
C ASP A 360 24.47 -27.43 -4.44
N MET A 361 23.20 -27.73 -4.65
CA MET A 361 22.06 -26.98 -4.09
C MET A 361 21.12 -27.91 -3.34
N CYS A 362 20.43 -27.38 -2.33
CA CYS A 362 19.38 -28.13 -1.61
C CYS A 362 18.02 -27.53 -1.97
N SER A 363 17.11 -28.36 -2.51
CA SER A 363 15.73 -27.97 -2.80
C SER A 363 14.77 -28.45 -1.70
N ASN A 364 13.80 -27.63 -1.34
CA ASN A 364 12.76 -28.00 -0.39
C ASN A 364 11.53 -28.59 -1.13
N PRO A 365 11.16 -29.87 -0.92
CA PRO A 365 9.92 -30.44 -1.45
C PRO A 365 8.68 -30.11 -0.60
N THR A 366 8.82 -29.33 0.49
CA THR A 366 7.69 -29.03 1.39
C THR A 366 6.65 -28.21 0.66
N VAL A 367 5.49 -28.83 0.48
CA VAL A 367 4.28 -28.19 0.00
C VAL A 367 3.61 -27.52 1.20
N THR A 368 3.56 -26.19 1.20
CA THR A 368 2.83 -25.44 2.22
C THR A 368 1.49 -25.03 1.65
N THR A 369 0.41 -25.50 2.28
CA THR A 369 -0.94 -25.05 1.95
C THR A 369 -1.21 -23.74 2.69
N VAL A 370 -1.62 -22.71 1.95
CA VAL A 370 -1.98 -21.40 2.47
C VAL A 370 -3.47 -21.18 2.29
N ASN A 371 -4.15 -20.78 3.35
CA ASN A 371 -5.61 -20.64 3.35
C ASN A 371 -6.03 -19.22 2.96
N TRP A 372 -7.18 -19.13 2.29
CA TRP A 372 -7.88 -17.86 2.10
C TRP A 372 -8.72 -17.54 3.35
N GLU A 373 -8.57 -16.33 3.87
CA GLU A 373 -9.31 -15.82 5.02
C GLU A 373 -10.24 -14.68 4.59
N ALA A 374 -11.43 -14.57 5.20
CA ALA A 374 -12.32 -13.44 4.92
C ALA A 374 -11.72 -12.17 5.54
N CYS A 375 -11.50 -11.15 4.71
CA CYS A 375 -10.92 -9.87 5.15
C CYS A 375 -11.87 -8.67 4.95
N GLY A 376 -13.07 -8.91 4.42
CA GLY A 376 -14.13 -7.91 4.32
C GLY A 376 -15.31 -8.41 3.50
N SER A 377 -16.44 -7.71 3.57
CA SER A 377 -17.61 -7.94 2.74
C SER A 377 -18.19 -6.60 2.29
N CYS A 378 -18.58 -6.51 1.02
CA CYS A 378 -19.34 -5.40 0.49
C CYS A 378 -20.55 -5.92 -0.26
N LYS A 379 -21.55 -5.09 -0.46
CA LYS A 379 -22.79 -5.47 -1.13
C LYS A 379 -22.80 -4.93 -2.55
N ILE A 380 -23.51 -5.61 -3.43
CA ILE A 380 -23.84 -5.17 -4.79
C ILE A 380 -25.35 -5.27 -5.00
N SER A 381 -25.88 -4.50 -5.94
CA SER A 381 -27.25 -4.63 -6.43
C SER A 381 -27.25 -4.76 -7.96
N LYS A 382 -28.45 -4.91 -8.54
CA LYS A 382 -28.66 -5.06 -9.98
C LYS A 382 -29.61 -4.00 -10.49
N GLU A 383 -29.25 -3.37 -11.60
CA GLU A 383 -30.09 -2.41 -12.31
C GLU A 383 -30.48 -2.91 -13.69
N ALA A 384 -31.70 -2.59 -14.10
CA ALA A 384 -32.23 -2.92 -15.41
C ALA A 384 -32.07 -1.75 -16.39
N TYR A 385 -31.71 -2.07 -17.64
CA TYR A 385 -31.61 -1.13 -18.75
C TYR A 385 -32.45 -1.60 -19.94
N GLU A 386 -33.03 -0.66 -20.69
CA GLU A 386 -33.66 -0.92 -21.98
C GLU A 386 -32.91 -0.26 -23.15
N ILE A 387 -32.95 -0.90 -24.31
CA ILE A 387 -32.57 -0.30 -25.59
C ILE A 387 -33.63 -0.63 -26.62
N THR A 388 -33.96 0.32 -27.49
CA THR A 388 -34.88 0.10 -28.62
C THR A 388 -34.07 0.08 -29.91
N LEU A 389 -34.17 -0.97 -30.71
CA LEU A 389 -33.47 -1.11 -31.99
C LEU A 389 -34.48 -1.37 -33.12
N PRO A 390 -34.21 -0.85 -34.34
CA PRO A 390 -35.01 -1.19 -35.51
C PRO A 390 -34.78 -2.64 -35.94
N ASP A 391 -35.82 -3.23 -36.51
CA ASP A 391 -35.78 -4.56 -37.11
C ASP A 391 -35.09 -4.50 -38.47
N ASP A 392 -34.59 -5.63 -38.95
CA ASP A 392 -34.06 -5.71 -40.30
C ASP A 392 -35.17 -5.56 -41.36
N GLU A 393 -34.79 -5.42 -42.64
CA GLU A 393 -35.75 -5.28 -43.76
C GLU A 393 -36.71 -6.48 -43.89
N CYS A 394 -36.41 -7.60 -43.22
CA CYS A 394 -37.18 -8.83 -43.20
C CYS A 394 -38.07 -8.96 -41.95
N GLY A 395 -38.01 -8.02 -40.99
CA GLY A 395 -38.76 -8.04 -39.74
C GLY A 395 -38.18 -8.93 -38.63
N ASN A 396 -36.93 -9.38 -38.76
CA ASN A 396 -36.25 -10.13 -37.70
C ASN A 396 -35.70 -9.17 -36.64
N SER A 397 -35.72 -9.61 -35.39
CA SER A 397 -35.22 -8.84 -34.26
C SER A 397 -33.68 -8.85 -34.21
N ALA A 398 -33.09 -7.73 -33.77
CA ALA A 398 -31.63 -7.59 -33.64
C ALA A 398 -31.03 -8.29 -32.40
N LYS A 399 -31.72 -9.28 -31.82
CA LYS A 399 -31.36 -9.87 -30.52
C LYS A 399 -30.03 -10.62 -30.56
N GLU A 400 -29.84 -11.48 -31.55
CA GLU A 400 -28.63 -12.31 -31.66
C GLU A 400 -27.39 -11.44 -31.92
N GLU A 401 -27.53 -10.41 -32.75
CA GLU A 401 -26.48 -9.43 -33.01
C GLU A 401 -26.12 -8.64 -31.74
N LEU A 402 -27.13 -8.19 -30.99
CA LEU A 402 -26.93 -7.45 -29.76
C LEU A 402 -26.29 -8.34 -28.67
N GLN A 403 -26.68 -9.61 -28.60
CA GLN A 403 -26.09 -10.61 -27.69
C GLN A 403 -24.65 -10.96 -28.06
N ALA A 404 -24.30 -10.96 -29.35
CA ALA A 404 -22.92 -11.12 -29.82
C ALA A 404 -22.04 -9.89 -29.54
N ALA A 405 -22.62 -8.68 -29.59
CA ALA A 405 -21.92 -7.44 -29.25
C ALA A 405 -21.62 -7.33 -27.75
N PHE A 406 -22.53 -7.84 -26.90
CA PHE A 406 -22.39 -7.84 -25.44
C PHE A 406 -22.45 -9.27 -24.86
N PRO A 407 -21.44 -10.12 -25.10
CA PRO A 407 -21.47 -11.53 -24.70
C PRO A 407 -21.48 -11.73 -23.17
N TYR A 408 -21.09 -10.70 -22.42
CA TYR A 408 -21.07 -10.68 -20.96
C TYR A 408 -22.39 -10.27 -20.32
N LEU A 409 -23.40 -9.87 -21.11
CA LEU A 409 -24.73 -9.47 -20.62
C LEU A 409 -25.79 -10.49 -21.06
N THR A 410 -26.80 -10.71 -20.22
CA THR A 410 -28.00 -11.47 -20.64
C THR A 410 -29.02 -10.50 -21.23
N ILE A 411 -29.40 -10.69 -22.49
CA ILE A 411 -30.32 -9.80 -23.21
C ILE A 411 -31.65 -10.49 -23.47
N GLU A 412 -32.73 -9.86 -23.03
CA GLU A 412 -34.11 -10.36 -23.14
C GLU A 412 -34.97 -9.41 -23.96
N ASP A 413 -36.00 -9.94 -24.63
CA ASP A 413 -37.02 -9.12 -25.29
C ASP A 413 -37.90 -8.44 -24.24
N TYR A 414 -38.20 -7.16 -24.44
CA TYR A 414 -38.90 -6.35 -23.46
C TYR A 414 -40.05 -5.55 -24.08
N GLY A 415 -41.28 -5.83 -23.67
CA GLY A 415 -42.48 -5.15 -24.18
C GLY A 415 -42.97 -5.70 -25.53
N THR A 416 -44.00 -5.07 -26.09
CA THR A 416 -44.60 -5.47 -27.37
C THR A 416 -43.89 -4.78 -28.55
N PRO A 417 -43.42 -5.52 -29.56
CA PRO A 417 -42.84 -4.93 -30.77
C PRO A 417 -43.83 -4.01 -31.48
N GLY A 418 -43.34 -2.89 -32.03
CA GLY A 418 -44.19 -1.91 -32.70
C GLY A 418 -43.39 -0.94 -33.56
N GLY A 419 -43.95 -0.55 -34.71
CA GLY A 419 -43.29 0.39 -35.63
C GLY A 419 -41.97 -0.13 -36.24
N CYS A 420 -41.87 -1.44 -36.50
CA CYS A 420 -40.66 -2.11 -37.00
C CYS A 420 -39.43 -1.94 -36.08
N GLN A 421 -39.66 -1.92 -34.77
CA GLN A 421 -38.60 -1.88 -33.76
C GLN A 421 -38.92 -2.85 -32.61
N HIS A 422 -37.88 -3.48 -32.08
CA HIS A 422 -37.92 -4.26 -30.85
C HIS A 422 -37.22 -3.52 -29.71
N LYS A 423 -37.75 -3.73 -28.51
CA LYS A 423 -37.16 -3.28 -27.26
C LYS A 423 -36.52 -4.47 -26.57
N PHE A 424 -35.31 -4.25 -26.04
CA PHE A 424 -34.55 -5.25 -25.32
C PHE A 424 -34.25 -4.76 -23.91
N LYS A 425 -34.19 -5.67 -22.95
CA LYS A 425 -33.80 -5.43 -21.56
C LYS A 425 -32.55 -6.23 -21.22
N THR A 426 -31.71 -5.65 -20.38
CA THR A 426 -30.60 -6.35 -19.74
C THR A 426 -30.45 -5.93 -18.28
N THR A 427 -29.66 -6.68 -17.51
CA THR A 427 -29.32 -6.35 -16.12
C THR A 427 -27.83 -6.13 -15.97
N VAL A 428 -27.46 -5.10 -15.22
CA VAL A 428 -26.07 -4.70 -14.95
C VAL A 428 -25.87 -4.66 -13.44
N VAL A 429 -24.72 -5.14 -12.98
CA VAL A 429 -24.32 -5.09 -11.57
C VAL A 429 -23.84 -3.68 -11.22
N THR A 430 -24.22 -3.18 -10.04
CA THR A 430 -23.85 -1.83 -9.56
C THR A 430 -22.43 -1.78 -8.99
N ASN A 431 -21.98 -0.59 -8.59
CA ASN A 431 -20.83 -0.44 -7.70
C ASN A 431 -21.03 -1.25 -6.40
N MET A 432 -19.90 -1.49 -5.74
CA MET A 432 -19.88 -2.10 -4.41
C MET A 432 -20.10 -1.03 -3.35
N VAL A 433 -20.98 -1.35 -2.39
CA VAL A 433 -21.25 -0.54 -1.22
C VAL A 433 -20.89 -1.37 0.00
N CYS A 434 -19.85 -0.97 0.72
CA CYS A 434 -19.37 -1.69 1.89
C CYS A 434 -20.14 -1.30 3.15
N ASP A 435 -20.13 -2.17 4.16
CA ASP A 435 -20.73 -1.83 5.45
C ASP A 435 -19.90 -0.73 6.12
N GLU A 436 -20.54 0.41 6.38
CA GLU A 436 -19.97 1.53 7.13
C GLU A 436 -20.46 1.52 8.58
N CYS A 437 -19.76 2.24 9.46
CA CYS A 437 -20.12 2.31 10.88
C CYS A 437 -21.52 2.89 11.13
N ASP A 438 -22.07 3.66 10.19
CA ASP A 438 -23.44 4.19 10.24
C ASP A 438 -24.09 4.12 8.85
N LYS A 439 -25.40 3.85 8.81
CA LYS A 439 -26.21 3.81 7.58
C LYS A 439 -26.26 5.18 6.89
N ILE A 440 -26.04 6.25 7.63
CA ILE A 440 -26.07 7.63 7.13
C ILE A 440 -24.98 7.91 6.08
N PHE A 441 -23.84 7.21 6.17
CA PHE A 441 -22.72 7.36 5.23
C PHE A 441 -22.72 6.32 4.11
N LYS A 442 -23.66 5.36 4.15
CA LYS A 442 -23.75 4.29 3.15
C LYS A 442 -24.00 4.88 1.77
N ASP A 443 -23.04 4.68 0.87
CA ASP A 443 -23.14 5.08 -0.54
C ASP A 443 -24.29 4.32 -1.25
N PHE A 444 -24.77 4.86 -2.36
CA PHE A 444 -25.85 4.22 -3.12
C PHE A 444 -25.32 3.28 -4.19
N PHE A 445 -26.15 2.30 -4.53
CA PHE A 445 -25.93 1.45 -5.68
C PHE A 445 -26.16 2.25 -6.96
N VAL A 446 -25.09 2.52 -7.69
CA VAL A 446 -25.04 3.17 -9.00
C VAL A 446 -24.45 2.20 -9.99
N SER A 447 -25.08 2.05 -11.15
CA SER A 447 -24.52 1.28 -12.27
C SER A 447 -24.20 2.18 -13.46
N LYS A 448 -23.26 1.75 -14.30
CA LYS A 448 -22.95 2.41 -15.56
C LYS A 448 -23.73 1.75 -16.69
N ALA A 449 -24.39 2.54 -17.52
CA ALA A 449 -25.07 2.05 -18.71
C ALA A 449 -24.09 1.28 -19.64
N PRO A 450 -24.53 0.19 -20.30
CA PRO A 450 -23.72 -0.47 -21.31
C PRO A 450 -23.38 0.48 -22.48
N GLU A 451 -22.36 0.11 -23.26
CA GLU A 451 -21.95 0.93 -24.41
C GLU A 451 -23.09 1.12 -25.41
N SER A 452 -23.07 2.27 -26.09
CA SER A 452 -24.06 2.57 -27.13
C SER A 452 -23.96 1.56 -28.27
N TYR A 453 -25.09 1.07 -28.77
CA TYR A 453 -25.11 0.19 -29.92
C TYR A 453 -25.80 0.89 -31.10
N ARG A 454 -25.13 0.94 -32.26
CA ARG A 454 -25.60 1.64 -33.47
C ARG A 454 -26.05 3.08 -33.21
N GLY A 455 -25.31 3.81 -32.36
CA GLY A 455 -25.62 5.20 -32.00
C GLY A 455 -26.84 5.39 -31.11
N ARG A 456 -27.43 4.31 -30.58
CA ARG A 456 -28.51 4.34 -29.58
C ARG A 456 -27.96 3.98 -28.20
N ASN A 457 -28.35 4.76 -27.19
CA ASN A 457 -27.92 4.57 -25.81
C ASN A 457 -28.95 3.74 -25.05
N TRP A 458 -28.46 2.94 -24.11
CA TRP A 458 -29.29 2.26 -23.13
C TRP A 458 -29.94 3.28 -22.18
N LYS A 459 -31.21 3.08 -21.86
CA LYS A 459 -31.98 3.88 -20.89
C LYS A 459 -32.15 3.06 -19.61
N ARG A 460 -31.83 3.66 -18.46
CA ARG A 460 -32.02 3.04 -17.15
C ARG A 460 -33.52 2.88 -16.88
N LEU A 461 -33.95 1.65 -16.58
CA LEU A 461 -35.32 1.35 -16.17
C LEU A 461 -35.49 1.41 -14.65
N GLY A 462 -34.45 1.13 -13.87
CA GLY A 462 -34.49 1.17 -12.40
C GLY A 462 -33.80 -0.02 -11.73
N ALA A 463 -33.86 -0.09 -10.40
CA ALA A 463 -33.27 -1.20 -9.63
C ALA A 463 -34.17 -2.45 -9.65
N VAL A 464 -33.57 -3.63 -9.54
CA VAL A 464 -34.31 -4.90 -9.50
C VAL A 464 -34.66 -5.28 -8.05
N ALA A 465 -35.95 -5.49 -7.78
CA ALA A 465 -36.47 -5.94 -6.49
C ALA A 465 -36.45 -7.47 -6.34
N GLY A 466 -36.67 -7.97 -5.11
CA GLY A 466 -36.64 -9.41 -4.80
C GLY A 466 -37.69 -10.25 -5.52
N ASP A 467 -38.77 -9.61 -5.98
CA ASP A 467 -39.84 -10.18 -6.80
C ASP A 467 -39.55 -10.06 -8.32
N GLN A 468 -38.33 -9.68 -8.71
CA GLN A 468 -37.91 -9.36 -10.09
C GLN A 468 -38.63 -8.16 -10.72
N SER A 469 -39.45 -7.41 -9.96
CA SER A 469 -40.02 -6.16 -10.43
C SER A 469 -38.97 -5.06 -10.54
N ILE A 470 -39.23 -4.06 -11.39
CA ILE A 470 -38.33 -2.91 -11.58
C ILE A 470 -38.83 -1.76 -10.72
N ILE A 471 -37.98 -1.27 -9.84
CA ILE A 471 -38.18 -0.05 -9.06
C ILE A 471 -37.66 1.12 -9.90
N ALA A 472 -38.57 1.84 -10.55
CA ALA A 472 -38.23 2.93 -11.49
C ALA A 472 -37.46 4.08 -10.81
N ASP A 473 -37.83 4.39 -9.57
CA ASP A 473 -37.13 5.35 -8.72
C ASP A 473 -36.77 4.68 -7.39
N PRO A 474 -35.55 4.10 -7.28
CA PRO A 474 -35.12 3.41 -6.07
C PRO A 474 -34.61 4.38 -4.99
N LEU A 475 -34.62 5.70 -5.24
CA LEU A 475 -34.14 6.68 -4.28
C LEU A 475 -35.24 7.03 -3.27
N PRO A 476 -34.92 7.06 -1.97
CA PRO A 476 -35.86 7.50 -0.95
C PRO A 476 -36.18 9.00 -1.13
N LYS A 477 -37.39 9.39 -0.73
CA LYS A 477 -37.87 10.78 -0.80
C LYS A 477 -37.71 11.48 0.55
N ASN A 478 -37.85 12.81 0.55
CA ASN A 478 -37.73 13.66 1.74
C ASN A 478 -36.39 13.52 2.48
N CYS A 479 -35.31 13.32 1.72
CA CYS A 479 -33.99 13.12 2.28
C CYS A 479 -33.37 14.42 2.79
N LYS A 480 -32.91 14.42 4.03
CA LYS A 480 -31.89 15.37 4.51
C LYS A 480 -30.55 14.93 3.96
N CYS A 481 -29.87 15.83 3.25
CA CYS A 481 -28.66 15.45 2.52
C CYS A 481 -27.46 16.36 2.79
N GLY A 482 -26.28 15.75 2.72
CA GLY A 482 -24.96 16.37 2.80
C GLY A 482 -23.96 15.57 1.98
N ILE A 483 -22.70 16.01 1.96
CA ILE A 483 -21.61 15.36 1.24
C ILE A 483 -20.41 15.24 2.19
N LEU A 484 -19.87 14.04 2.32
CA LEU A 484 -18.60 13.77 2.98
C LEU A 484 -17.50 13.71 1.93
N PHE A 485 -16.47 14.52 2.10
CA PHE A 485 -15.22 14.46 1.34
C PHE A 485 -14.13 13.87 2.24
N ARG A 486 -13.47 12.81 1.78
CA ARG A 486 -12.37 12.16 2.48
C ARG A 486 -11.14 12.12 1.60
N GLY A 487 -10.02 12.63 2.11
CA GLY A 487 -8.75 12.63 1.39
C GLY A 487 -8.16 11.22 1.30
N ILE A 488 -7.60 10.87 0.14
CA ILE A 488 -6.83 9.63 -0.02
C ILE A 488 -5.39 9.87 0.43
N ASP A 489 -4.81 8.89 1.11
CA ASP A 489 -3.41 8.90 1.52
C ASP A 489 -2.49 8.43 0.38
N TYR A 490 -1.23 8.85 0.43
CA TYR A 490 -0.22 8.37 -0.49
C TYR A 490 1.11 8.20 0.24
N MET A 491 1.88 7.23 -0.24
CA MET A 491 3.15 6.86 0.36
C MET A 491 4.18 6.58 -0.71
N ILE A 492 5.35 7.20 -0.56
CA ILE A 492 6.55 6.91 -1.33
C ILE A 492 7.57 6.38 -0.34
N SER A 493 7.79 5.07 -0.36
CA SER A 493 8.81 4.40 0.45
C SER A 493 9.93 3.88 -0.45
N PRO A 494 11.12 4.50 -0.45
CA PRO A 494 12.24 4.02 -1.24
C PRO A 494 12.81 2.73 -0.64
N SER A 495 13.23 1.80 -1.49
CA SER A 495 14.12 0.72 -1.08
C SER A 495 15.52 1.24 -0.77
N ASP A 496 16.35 0.49 -0.03
CA ASP A 496 17.69 0.93 0.36
C ASP A 496 18.58 1.35 -0.84
N CYS A 497 18.36 0.72 -2.01
CA CYS A 497 19.04 1.09 -3.26
C CYS A 497 18.64 2.45 -3.84
N LEU A 498 17.44 2.94 -3.52
CA LEU A 498 16.90 4.21 -4.01
C LEU A 498 16.82 5.28 -2.91
N ILE A 499 17.25 4.97 -1.69
CA ILE A 499 17.08 5.84 -0.52
C ILE A 499 17.79 7.19 -0.66
N ASP A 500 18.88 7.24 -1.43
CA ASP A 500 19.61 8.49 -1.73
C ASP A 500 19.06 9.27 -2.93
N ARG A 501 18.21 8.63 -3.73
CA ARG A 501 17.65 9.20 -4.97
C ARG A 501 16.19 9.60 -4.84
N LEU A 502 15.46 8.94 -3.96
CA LEU A 502 14.04 9.18 -3.71
C LEU A 502 13.87 9.47 -2.22
N THR A 503 13.20 10.58 -1.93
CA THR A 503 12.87 10.93 -0.55
C THR A 503 11.72 10.08 -0.07
N PHE A 504 11.80 9.55 1.14
CA PHE A 504 10.62 9.04 1.81
C PHE A 504 9.58 10.15 1.91
N GLN A 505 8.33 9.83 1.57
CA GLN A 505 7.25 10.76 1.74
C GLN A 505 5.96 10.06 2.12
N GLU A 506 5.36 10.53 3.19
CA GLU A 506 4.01 10.19 3.60
C GLU A 506 3.14 11.45 3.52
N GLY A 507 1.91 11.31 3.03
CA GLY A 507 0.98 12.43 3.00
C GLY A 507 -0.43 11.99 2.66
N SER A 508 -1.35 12.95 2.68
CA SER A 508 -2.67 12.77 2.11
C SER A 508 -3.05 14.01 1.31
N VAL A 509 -4.10 13.87 0.52
CA VAL A 509 -4.81 15.03 -0.01
C VAL A 509 -5.45 15.78 1.15
N ARG A 510 -5.21 17.09 1.20
CA ARG A 510 -5.87 18.00 2.14
C ARG A 510 -7.01 18.70 1.44
N ILE A 511 -8.13 18.86 2.14
CA ILE A 511 -9.39 19.28 1.55
C ILE A 511 -9.90 20.52 2.26
N ALA A 512 -10.33 21.51 1.49
CA ALA A 512 -11.16 22.61 1.97
C ALA A 512 -12.37 22.76 1.04
N VAL A 513 -13.56 22.82 1.63
CA VAL A 513 -14.82 22.97 0.89
C VAL A 513 -15.57 24.16 1.45
N ASN A 514 -16.15 24.96 0.56
CA ASN A 514 -17.13 25.98 0.93
C ASN A 514 -18.19 26.12 -0.17
N GLY A 515 -19.31 26.78 0.15
CA GLY A 515 -20.41 26.92 -0.81
C GLY A 515 -21.61 27.64 -0.23
N GLY A 516 -22.61 27.87 -1.09
CA GLY A 516 -23.84 28.60 -0.72
C GLY A 516 -23.77 30.12 -0.85
N TYR A 517 -22.70 30.66 -1.42
CA TYR A 517 -22.63 32.07 -1.80
C TYR A 517 -23.34 32.30 -3.15
N PRO A 518 -23.91 33.48 -3.43
CA PRO A 518 -24.47 33.77 -4.74
C PRO A 518 -23.37 34.00 -5.79
N ASP A 519 -23.61 33.58 -7.03
CA ASP A 519 -22.72 33.81 -8.19
C ASP A 519 -22.54 35.31 -8.49
N GLU A 520 -23.55 36.13 -8.16
CA GLU A 520 -23.53 37.58 -8.34
C GLU A 520 -24.09 38.29 -7.09
N GLN A 521 -23.33 39.19 -6.49
CA GLN A 521 -23.87 40.14 -5.51
C GLN A 521 -24.62 41.24 -6.24
N ARG A 522 -25.96 41.18 -6.25
CA ARG A 522 -26.79 42.30 -6.68
C ARG A 522 -26.98 43.25 -5.51
N GLU A 523 -26.32 44.41 -5.57
CA GLU A 523 -26.31 45.45 -4.52
C GLU A 523 -27.72 45.93 -4.09
N ALA A 524 -28.75 45.71 -4.90
CA ALA A 524 -30.14 46.11 -4.62
C ALA A 524 -30.97 45.06 -3.83
N ILE A 525 -30.44 43.86 -3.56
CA ILE A 525 -31.15 42.80 -2.84
C ILE A 525 -30.32 42.45 -1.58
N SER A 526 -30.78 42.89 -0.40
CA SER A 526 -30.19 42.52 0.89
C SER A 526 -30.57 41.09 1.28
N THR A 527 -30.14 40.11 0.52
CA THR A 527 -30.26 38.72 0.92
C THR A 527 -29.10 38.40 1.86
N TYR A 528 -29.40 38.34 3.16
CA TYR A 528 -28.53 37.71 4.15
C TYR A 528 -28.47 36.22 3.80
N PHE A 529 -27.35 35.78 3.24
CA PHE A 529 -27.16 34.38 2.88
C PHE A 529 -26.40 33.66 3.98
N ASN A 530 -26.98 32.55 4.45
CA ASN A 530 -26.27 31.63 5.32
C ASN A 530 -25.43 30.72 4.41
N PRO A 531 -24.10 30.69 4.56
CA PRO A 531 -23.28 29.70 3.88
C PRO A 531 -23.76 28.30 4.25
N ILE A 532 -23.58 27.34 3.34
CA ILE A 532 -23.86 25.94 3.69
C ILE A 532 -22.95 25.55 4.85
N HIS A 533 -23.49 24.78 5.79
CA HIS A 533 -22.73 24.28 6.93
C HIS A 533 -21.54 23.46 6.45
N THR A 534 -20.34 23.79 6.94
CA THR A 534 -19.11 23.05 6.63
C THR A 534 -18.36 22.78 7.91
N GLU A 535 -18.04 21.52 8.16
CA GLU A 535 -17.30 21.11 9.35
C GLU A 535 -16.21 20.09 9.01
N TYR A 536 -15.09 20.19 9.73
CA TYR A 536 -14.05 19.19 9.69
C TYR A 536 -14.35 18.14 10.75
N LYS A 537 -14.56 16.90 10.31
CA LYS A 537 -14.66 15.75 11.20
C LYS A 537 -13.28 15.32 11.67
N GLN A 538 -12.30 15.38 10.78
CA GLN A 538 -10.91 15.06 11.08
C GLN A 538 -9.97 15.90 10.22
N HIS A 539 -8.83 16.29 10.81
CA HIS A 539 -7.73 16.93 10.10
C HIS A 539 -6.60 15.94 9.85
N TRP A 540 -5.90 16.15 8.75
CA TRP A 540 -4.70 15.43 8.39
C TRP A 540 -3.63 15.60 9.47
N ALA A 541 -3.03 14.48 9.86
CA ALA A 541 -1.86 14.46 10.72
C ALA A 541 -0.96 13.30 10.28
N PRO A 542 0.35 13.54 10.09
CA PRO A 542 1.29 12.49 9.76
C PRO A 542 1.51 11.56 10.95
N ARG A 543 1.99 10.35 10.67
CA ARG A 543 2.56 9.50 11.72
C ARG A 543 3.82 10.18 12.29
N THR A 544 4.14 9.87 13.53
CA THR A 544 5.29 10.47 14.22
C THR A 544 6.32 9.41 14.53
N HIS A 545 7.61 9.76 14.51
CA HIS A 545 8.73 8.88 14.88
C HIS A 545 8.89 7.70 13.91
N LEU A 546 8.73 7.95 12.61
CA LEU A 546 8.97 6.91 11.60
C LEU A 546 10.47 6.69 11.42
N GLY A 547 10.87 5.45 11.12
CA GLY A 547 12.28 5.14 10.82
C GLY A 547 12.85 5.99 9.68
N ALA A 548 12.01 6.40 8.72
CA ALA A 548 12.42 7.29 7.66
C ALA A 548 12.92 8.67 8.14
N GLU A 549 12.33 9.21 9.21
CA GLU A 549 12.73 10.49 9.81
C GLU A 549 14.08 10.37 10.56
N LEU A 550 14.50 9.14 10.88
CA LEU A 550 15.70 8.82 11.61
C LEU A 550 16.90 8.50 10.72
N LEU A 551 16.71 8.42 9.40
CA LEU A 551 17.79 8.04 8.47
C LEU A 551 18.98 9.02 8.52
N ASP A 552 18.70 10.32 8.53
CA ASP A 552 19.74 11.34 8.63
C ASP A 552 20.46 11.26 9.99
N LYS A 553 19.73 10.90 11.04
CA LYS A 553 20.29 10.69 12.39
C LYS A 553 21.18 9.46 12.45
N GLU A 554 20.79 8.36 11.82
CA GLU A 554 21.65 7.16 11.71
C GLU A 554 22.96 7.50 10.99
N ARG A 555 22.89 8.28 9.90
CA ARG A 555 24.08 8.73 9.14
C ARG A 555 24.98 9.65 9.96
N GLU A 556 24.40 10.61 10.69
CA GLU A 556 25.13 11.49 11.61
C GLU A 556 25.84 10.68 12.71
N GLN A 557 25.15 9.68 13.29
CA GLN A 557 25.71 8.82 14.32
C GLN A 557 26.86 7.94 13.80
N ARG A 558 26.71 7.34 12.61
CA ARG A 558 27.81 6.58 11.97
C ARG A 558 29.03 7.47 11.74
N MET A 559 28.83 8.71 11.29
CA MET A 559 29.94 9.66 11.13
C MET A 559 30.61 10.01 12.47
N PHE A 560 29.85 10.13 13.55
CA PHE A 560 30.39 10.40 14.88
C PHE A 560 31.26 9.25 15.40
N PHE A 561 30.83 8.00 15.25
CA PHE A 561 31.55 6.85 15.79
C PHE A 561 32.66 6.32 14.87
N ASP A 562 32.43 6.30 13.56
CA ASP A 562 33.37 5.73 12.58
C ASP A 562 34.29 6.77 11.95
N PHE A 563 34.05 8.06 12.20
CA PHE A 563 34.77 9.19 11.58
C PHE A 563 34.75 9.17 10.03
N ARG A 564 33.79 8.46 9.44
CA ARG A 564 33.60 8.32 7.99
C ARG A 564 32.17 8.65 7.61
N LYS A 565 32.00 9.21 6.42
CA LYS A 565 30.66 9.37 5.83
C LYS A 565 30.20 8.02 5.28
N THR A 566 28.91 7.75 5.41
CA THR A 566 28.26 6.60 4.77
C THR A 566 28.39 6.68 3.26
N HIS A 567 28.68 5.55 2.62
CA HIS A 567 28.77 5.46 1.17
C HIS A 567 27.39 5.67 0.53
N GLN A 568 27.35 6.28 -0.66
CA GLN A 568 26.11 6.52 -1.40
C GLN A 568 25.74 5.32 -2.30
N GLU A 569 26.74 4.59 -2.78
CA GLU A 569 26.50 3.44 -3.65
C GLU A 569 26.08 2.21 -2.83
N LEU A 570 25.06 1.50 -3.32
CA LEU A 570 24.52 0.32 -2.64
C LEU A 570 25.59 -0.77 -2.46
N MET A 571 26.36 -1.05 -3.52
CA MET A 571 27.39 -2.09 -3.48
C MET A 571 28.43 -1.82 -2.40
N GLU A 572 28.87 -0.57 -2.27
CA GLU A 572 29.82 -0.16 -1.24
C GLU A 572 29.22 -0.35 0.15
N ARG A 573 27.96 0.09 0.35
CA ARG A 573 27.23 -0.11 1.61
C ARG A 573 27.09 -1.58 1.99
N MET A 574 26.76 -2.45 1.03
CA MET A 574 26.65 -3.89 1.27
C MET A 574 27.99 -4.50 1.72
N PHE A 575 29.10 -4.11 1.08
CA PHE A 575 30.42 -4.64 1.42
C PHE A 575 30.98 -4.07 2.73
N THR A 576 30.59 -2.86 3.12
CA THR A 576 31.03 -2.25 4.39
C THR A 576 30.03 -2.42 5.53
N ASN A 577 28.93 -3.17 5.31
CA ASN A 577 27.85 -3.36 6.27
C ASN A 577 27.22 -2.02 6.72
N GLU A 578 27.13 -1.07 5.79
CA GLU A 578 26.58 0.27 5.97
C GLU A 578 25.09 0.41 5.60
N GLU A 579 24.40 -0.71 5.37
CA GLU A 579 22.95 -0.73 5.13
C GLU A 579 22.19 -0.15 6.32
N THR A 580 21.09 0.56 6.04
CA THR A 580 20.18 1.08 7.07
C THR A 580 19.66 -0.06 7.95
N ARG A 581 19.72 0.11 9.26
CA ARG A 581 19.06 -0.81 10.22
C ARG A 581 17.61 -0.43 10.49
N LEU A 582 17.18 0.72 9.99
CA LEU A 582 15.85 1.26 10.20
C LEU A 582 14.87 0.70 9.17
N ASP A 583 13.71 0.26 9.65
CA ASP A 583 12.54 0.08 8.80
C ASP A 583 11.85 1.44 8.66
N LEU A 584 11.80 1.95 7.43
CA LEU A 584 11.28 3.27 7.11
C LEU A 584 9.82 3.47 7.54
N LEU A 585 9.02 2.39 7.57
CA LEU A 585 7.59 2.44 7.87
C LEU A 585 7.27 2.14 9.33
N ALA A 586 8.22 1.59 10.08
CA ALA A 586 8.03 1.26 11.47
C ALA A 586 8.14 2.52 12.35
N PRO A 587 7.27 2.66 13.37
CA PRO A 587 7.43 3.69 14.38
C PRO A 587 8.47 3.29 15.43
N TYR A 588 9.28 4.24 15.88
CA TYR A 588 10.33 4.08 16.88
C TYR A 588 10.02 4.88 18.15
N ALA A 589 10.39 4.33 19.30
CA ALA A 589 10.52 5.07 20.54
C ALA A 589 11.90 5.74 20.59
N ASP A 590 11.95 7.02 20.95
CA ASP A 590 13.20 7.75 21.19
C ASP A 590 13.43 7.86 22.69
N TYR A 591 14.53 7.29 23.16
CA TYR A 591 15.04 7.50 24.51
C TYR A 591 16.34 8.28 24.44
N SER A 592 16.52 9.28 25.28
CA SER A 592 17.78 10.01 25.31
C SER A 592 18.30 10.25 26.72
N VAL A 593 19.64 10.26 26.82
CA VAL A 593 20.37 10.58 28.04
C VAL A 593 21.29 11.73 27.75
N THR A 594 21.16 12.82 28.53
CA THR A 594 22.05 13.98 28.44
C THR A 594 23.10 13.90 29.53
N LEU A 595 24.36 13.81 29.10
CA LEU A 595 25.55 13.73 29.94
C LEU A 595 26.31 15.04 29.88
N LYS A 596 26.88 15.46 31.02
CA LYS A 596 27.80 16.60 31.10
C LYS A 596 29.15 16.17 31.69
N PRO A 597 29.98 15.49 30.89
CA PRO A 597 31.28 15.02 31.34
C PRO A 597 32.23 16.20 31.60
N ALA A 598 32.78 16.30 32.81
CA ALA A 598 33.80 17.29 33.14
C ALA A 598 35.11 16.98 32.38
N ARG A 599 35.36 17.72 31.29
CA ARG A 599 36.62 17.61 30.53
C ARG A 599 37.58 18.71 30.93
N TYR A 600 38.74 18.30 31.44
CA TYR A 600 39.81 19.23 31.79
C TYR A 600 40.57 19.67 30.54
N SER A 601 40.63 20.99 30.32
CA SER A 601 41.39 21.60 29.23
C SER A 601 42.68 22.20 29.76
N ASN A 602 43.77 22.04 29.01
CA ASN A 602 45.09 22.60 29.34
C ASN A 602 45.17 24.15 29.25
N GLY A 603 44.05 24.83 28.94
CA GLY A 603 43.94 26.29 28.90
C GLY A 603 43.49 26.93 30.22
N PHE A 604 43.53 28.27 30.28
CA PHE A 604 43.22 29.08 31.49
C PHE A 604 41.80 28.85 32.06
N GLY A 605 40.86 28.37 31.24
CA GLY A 605 39.48 28.04 31.63
C GLY A 605 39.32 26.74 32.42
N ARG A 606 40.35 25.86 32.47
CA ARG A 606 40.45 24.57 33.21
C ARG A 606 39.35 23.51 32.99
N VAL A 607 38.12 23.86 32.63
CA VAL A 607 36.99 22.95 32.37
C VAL A 607 36.27 23.41 31.10
N ILE A 608 35.98 22.46 30.20
CA ILE A 608 35.08 22.67 29.06
C ILE A 608 33.70 22.15 29.47
N ASP A 609 32.70 23.03 29.50
CA ASP A 609 31.29 22.66 29.66
C ASP A 609 30.75 22.21 28.31
N ASP A 610 30.72 20.90 28.07
CA ASP A 610 30.11 20.27 26.90
C ASP A 610 28.99 19.33 27.33
N HIS A 611 27.90 19.30 26.58
CA HIS A 611 26.75 18.43 26.84
C HIS A 611 26.61 17.47 25.67
N ILE A 612 26.51 16.18 25.98
CA ILE A 612 26.37 15.13 24.99
C ILE A 612 25.04 14.44 25.25
N THR A 613 24.11 14.56 24.31
CA THR A 613 22.83 13.85 24.33
C THR A 613 22.95 12.63 23.43
N VAL A 614 22.77 11.45 24.03
CA VAL A 614 22.80 10.17 23.33
C VAL A 614 21.36 9.72 23.12
N HIS A 615 20.95 9.54 21.87
CA HIS A 615 19.62 9.05 21.49
C HIS A 615 19.66 7.55 21.17
N PHE A 616 18.70 6.81 21.70
CA PHE A 616 18.45 5.39 21.48
C PHE A 616 17.10 5.24 20.82
N HIS A 617 17.12 4.89 19.53
CA HIS A 617 15.92 4.63 18.76
C HIS A 617 15.61 3.13 18.74
N VAL A 618 14.44 2.75 19.23
CA VAL A 618 14.03 1.33 19.34
C VAL A 618 12.67 1.13 18.69
N PRO A 619 12.44 0.06 17.92
CA PRO A 619 11.12 -0.23 17.39
C PRO A 619 10.04 -0.23 18.48
N TYR A 620 8.94 0.47 18.23
CA TYR A 620 7.87 0.61 19.22
C TYR A 620 7.20 -0.74 19.49
N GLY A 621 7.41 -1.26 20.70
CA GLY A 621 6.97 -2.60 21.13
C GLY A 621 8.12 -3.48 21.62
N ALA A 622 9.37 -3.12 21.31
CA ALA A 622 10.59 -3.80 21.78
C ALA A 622 11.42 -2.95 22.76
N HIS A 623 10.81 -1.96 23.41
CA HIS A 623 11.51 -0.94 24.19
C HIS A 623 11.72 -1.26 25.67
N GLU A 624 11.12 -2.33 26.22
CA GLU A 624 11.15 -2.66 27.64
C GLU A 624 12.59 -2.70 28.21
N GLY A 625 13.51 -3.33 27.47
CA GLY A 625 14.90 -3.46 27.91
C GLY A 625 15.71 -2.15 27.92
N ILE A 626 15.24 -1.11 27.21
CA ILE A 626 15.82 0.25 27.25
C ILE A 626 15.12 1.09 28.31
N GLN A 627 13.81 0.91 28.50
CA GLN A 627 13.08 1.52 29.61
C GLN A 627 13.72 1.17 30.95
N ASP A 628 14.07 -0.12 31.17
CA ASP A 628 14.77 -0.57 32.38
C ASP A 628 16.14 0.11 32.57
N LEU A 629 16.89 0.29 31.48
CA LEU A 629 18.18 1.00 31.49
C LEU A 629 18.00 2.46 31.89
N MET A 630 16.99 3.13 31.32
CA MET A 630 16.69 4.54 31.61
C MET A 630 16.21 4.74 33.04
N ASP A 631 15.36 3.85 33.55
CA ASP A 631 14.91 3.86 34.94
C ASP A 631 16.08 3.63 35.92
N LEU A 632 17.03 2.76 35.57
CA LEU A 632 18.24 2.52 36.34
C LEU A 632 19.14 3.76 36.39
N LEU A 633 19.37 4.42 35.26
CA LEU A 633 20.18 5.65 35.19
C LEU A 633 19.51 6.78 35.98
N ALA A 634 18.20 6.96 35.80
CA ALA A 634 17.44 8.00 36.48
C ALA A 634 17.42 7.78 38.01
N ALA A 635 17.20 6.56 38.47
CA ALA A 635 17.22 6.21 39.89
C ALA A 635 18.61 6.43 40.52
N SER A 636 19.68 6.15 39.77
CA SER A 636 21.06 6.30 40.26
C SER A 636 21.47 7.77 40.40
N ALA A 637 21.10 8.59 39.41
CA ALA A 637 21.33 10.04 39.40
C ALA A 637 20.33 10.84 40.25
N ASN A 638 19.31 10.19 40.82
CA ASN A 638 18.23 10.84 41.57
C ASN A 638 17.48 11.91 40.76
N ILE A 639 17.23 11.60 39.48
CA ILE A 639 16.42 12.40 38.55
C ILE A 639 15.10 11.70 38.27
N LYS A 640 14.14 12.43 37.70
CA LYS A 640 12.81 11.89 37.39
C LYS A 640 12.93 10.80 36.31
N PRO A 641 12.37 9.59 36.52
CA PRO A 641 12.36 8.56 35.49
C PRO A 641 11.52 9.00 34.29
N CYS A 642 11.96 8.65 33.09
CA CYS A 642 11.20 8.84 31.86
C CYS A 642 10.24 7.64 31.67
N LYS A 643 9.04 7.88 31.13
CA LYS A 643 8.11 6.80 30.76
C LYS A 643 7.45 7.11 29.43
N ILE A 644 7.23 6.06 28.65
CA ILE A 644 6.49 6.04 27.39
C ILE A 644 5.02 5.67 27.65
#